data_AF-A0A0Q9EPL8-F1
#
_entry.id   AF-A0A0Q9EPL8-F1
#
_cell.length_a   1.000
_cell.length_b   1.000
_cell.length_c   1.000
_cell.angle_alpha   90.00
_cell.angle_beta   90.00
_cell.angle_gamma   90.00
#
_symmetry.space_group_name_H-M   'P 1'
#
loop_
_entity.id
_entity.type
_entity.pdbx_description
1 polymer ?
#
loop_
_entity_poly.entity_id
_entity_poly.type
_entity_poly.pdbx_seq_one_letter_code
_entity_poly.pdbx_strand_id
1 'polypeptide(L)'
;MAAFLTLRRVVAFSGVLEAQDIATLDEFAELIKDAGLKASLRQAFIDNKAPPKPDPAQAQPRTEDELLAGHRLALAAFDALSAQSIDQDIATFRHERAPHGEARYQATAELKRYLAQEGFPEESVPVFESKGVYSIGALQDLCAGPDKGELENALRQGGVIGGRRYPKSASAADLLKNLSAQEVAAKSKPPIQADDLMSEQAQARRKKIEEAIAKVDEFRESCVGDASANLQEMKQRAETELTAMLERAGVGGALTRLDKGAFASLGALNAALADINKNLGDAIGKELLAAQRGEPPLENAKLVEYNGLRRGVVLTVAGVRDAGGPELVDVAASVSHSNEGYRESIAQFDSESSYQYAEKTVERSSSAFSTSQRITGGGIGQAGLFALSLAGSYARVKYEQKESTAAGRRSQASKLAVRKIEMVSAQARLPRAGARLSREAVEALGRIAREADEAQAAERARAFIAEFGSHLFCEVKLGGCYKSVVRAEAMAEDSIGVLSKAASLAAGWKASGAATYVGLGFLGTGGTANEGDKAQAEGFSKDERNQLKSVRIDISSHAIGGLPGLSADLWKYSLGKNQNWRVIDRLRPVEVWALLRDANADGLSSEQREAVCRRLERSWVRDYFLPDLFALDAGLKSNRALAEADSVAAAVDAVAGLMRAPRLRVSCFRKTFPAAHTMRCALDLPEHYKILSGGAATLQTKEGNFLISSYPSYDPALKRWSWHAQMRYIKHPSSEEHEISVIAVYDPDDEWEVRLFARQSQGLEPAHDLVANAEADYLVTGGGGRIDRFGWATLTQCGFQPEPDAAADAAPKPGYYVASRSCLKDSRHQLTAIAIGLRPRNGTRLVPRYRSETAKKAGHPDVRMTRRDQSERWLGGGVCAHPNGDNFLVGSCPIVDGADGAIGWKGASKDHEKACAVSMTVTTVGVANVEVVNHKPEAQAQPHDDPSQFCLNCGHVGPWLTHKLPKLIAEQEQTLFLCAECRTFVR
;
A
#
# COMPACT_ATOMS: atom_id res chain seq x y z
N MET A 1 -7.82 8.62 -19.30
CA MET A 1 -6.74 8.99 -20.26
C MET A 1 -5.64 9.84 -19.63
N ALA A 2 -5.95 10.98 -19.01
CA ALA A 2 -4.96 11.88 -18.41
C ALA A 2 -4.06 11.21 -17.35
N ALA A 3 -4.62 10.45 -16.41
CA ALA A 3 -3.83 9.72 -15.40
C ALA A 3 -2.90 8.64 -15.99
N PHE A 4 -3.32 7.97 -17.08
CA PHE A 4 -2.49 7.00 -17.80
C PHE A 4 -1.31 7.68 -18.52
N LEU A 5 -1.55 8.87 -19.10
CA LEU A 5 -0.52 9.70 -19.71
C LEU A 5 0.44 10.25 -18.64
N THR A 6 -0.05 10.68 -17.47
CA THR A 6 0.77 11.11 -16.34
C THR A 6 1.67 9.97 -15.85
N LEU A 7 1.13 8.75 -15.68
CA LEU A 7 1.92 7.60 -15.25
C LEU A 7 3.03 7.25 -16.25
N ARG A 8 2.73 7.24 -17.56
CA ARG A 8 3.75 7.04 -18.61
C ARG A 8 4.81 8.14 -18.63
N ARG A 9 4.42 9.40 -18.37
CA ARG A 9 5.33 10.56 -18.33
C ARG A 9 6.28 10.49 -17.13
N VAL A 10 5.79 10.08 -15.96
CA VAL A 10 6.63 9.89 -14.75
C VAL A 10 7.61 8.74 -14.92
N VAL A 11 7.18 7.62 -15.52
CA VAL A 11 8.06 6.47 -15.82
C VAL A 11 9.18 6.84 -16.80
N ALA A 12 8.87 7.65 -17.82
CA ALA A 12 9.89 8.13 -18.76
C ALA A 12 10.92 9.05 -18.09
N PHE A 13 10.49 9.91 -17.16
CA PHE A 13 11.37 10.83 -16.44
C PHE A 13 12.26 10.11 -15.40
N SER A 14 11.70 9.14 -14.66
CA SER A 14 12.43 8.31 -13.69
C SER A 14 13.60 7.60 -14.34
N GLY A 15 13.38 6.96 -15.49
CA GLY A 15 14.45 6.23 -16.19
C GLY A 15 15.62 7.10 -16.66
N VAL A 16 15.39 8.41 -16.90
CA VAL A 16 16.47 9.31 -17.30
C VAL A 16 17.22 9.90 -16.11
N LEU A 17 16.51 10.23 -15.02
CA LEU A 17 17.16 10.62 -13.76
C LEU A 17 18.02 9.48 -13.21
N GLU A 18 17.52 8.24 -13.32
CA GLU A 18 18.25 7.04 -12.92
C GLU A 18 19.50 6.80 -13.75
N ALA A 19 19.45 7.09 -15.06
CA ALA A 19 20.59 6.95 -15.99
C ALA A 19 21.67 8.03 -15.82
N GLN A 20 21.33 9.16 -15.20
CA GLN A 20 22.26 10.27 -14.90
C GLN A 20 22.73 10.29 -13.43
N ASP A 21 22.37 9.27 -12.66
CA ASP A 21 22.73 9.09 -11.24
C ASP A 21 22.35 10.27 -10.33
N ILE A 22 21.19 10.88 -10.59
CA ILE A 22 20.70 12.04 -9.83
C ILE A 22 19.84 11.55 -8.68
N ALA A 23 20.31 11.71 -7.45
CA ALA A 23 19.68 11.15 -6.25
C ALA A 23 18.98 12.21 -5.40
N THR A 24 19.33 13.50 -5.56
CA THR A 24 18.80 14.59 -4.71
C THR A 24 18.20 15.74 -5.50
N LEU A 25 17.28 16.48 -4.84
CA LEU A 25 16.61 17.65 -5.41
C LEU A 25 17.59 18.79 -5.71
N ASP A 26 18.66 18.90 -4.92
CA ASP A 26 19.72 19.89 -5.12
C ASP A 26 20.62 19.53 -6.31
N GLU A 27 20.98 18.25 -6.48
CA GLU A 27 21.67 17.76 -7.68
C GLU A 27 20.83 17.99 -8.93
N PHE A 28 19.53 17.69 -8.87
CA PHE A 28 18.62 17.97 -9.97
C PHE A 28 18.49 19.47 -10.25
N ALA A 29 18.42 20.31 -9.21
CA ALA A 29 18.35 21.76 -9.33
C ALA A 29 19.62 22.39 -9.91
N GLU A 30 20.80 21.83 -9.63
CA GLU A 30 22.06 22.21 -10.29
C GLU A 30 22.10 21.70 -11.74
N LEU A 31 21.60 20.49 -11.97
CA LEU A 31 21.62 19.83 -13.28
C LEU A 31 20.68 20.48 -14.31
N ILE A 32 19.53 21.02 -13.87
CA ILE A 32 18.63 21.81 -14.74
C ILE A 32 19.15 23.23 -15.03
N LYS A 33 20.26 23.66 -14.40
CA LYS A 33 20.98 24.89 -14.79
C LYS A 33 21.89 24.65 -15.99
N ASP A 34 22.28 23.40 -16.26
CA ASP A 34 23.02 23.04 -17.48
C ASP A 34 22.08 23.04 -18.69
N ALA A 35 22.27 24.01 -19.58
CA ALA A 35 21.41 24.22 -20.74
C ALA A 35 21.48 23.07 -21.78
N GLY A 36 22.63 22.40 -21.90
CA GLY A 36 22.84 21.31 -22.87
C GLY A 36 22.20 20.01 -22.41
N LEU A 37 22.32 19.70 -21.12
CA LEU A 37 21.69 18.52 -20.53
C LEU A 37 20.17 18.71 -20.40
N LYS A 38 19.70 19.91 -20.03
CA LYS A 38 18.28 20.29 -20.07
C LYS A 38 17.67 20.10 -21.47
N ALA A 39 18.40 20.44 -22.52
CA ALA A 39 17.98 20.20 -23.90
C ALA A 39 17.94 18.70 -24.26
N SER A 40 18.92 17.90 -23.82
CA SER A 40 18.95 16.45 -24.03
C SER A 40 17.82 15.71 -23.30
N LEU A 41 17.55 16.06 -22.04
CA LEU A 41 16.43 15.53 -21.25
C LEU A 41 15.08 15.85 -21.93
N ARG A 42 14.95 17.06 -22.48
CA ARG A 42 13.76 17.52 -23.19
C ARG A 42 13.60 16.80 -24.54
N GLN A 43 14.68 16.53 -25.26
CA GLN A 43 14.66 15.81 -26.54
C GLN A 43 14.32 14.31 -26.36
N ALA A 44 14.89 13.64 -25.35
CA ALA A 44 14.56 12.25 -25.03
C ALA A 44 13.09 12.06 -24.63
N PHE A 45 12.51 13.05 -23.93
CA PHE A 45 11.09 13.11 -23.61
C PHE A 45 10.20 13.27 -24.85
N ILE A 46 10.60 14.11 -25.81
CA ILE A 46 9.86 14.35 -27.06
C ILE A 46 9.89 13.11 -27.97
N ASP A 47 11.02 12.42 -28.05
CA ASP A 47 11.22 11.31 -28.99
C ASP A 47 10.57 9.99 -28.54
N ASN A 48 10.03 9.89 -27.32
CA ASN A 48 9.38 8.68 -26.76
C ASN A 48 10.25 7.40 -26.87
N LYS A 49 11.58 7.54 -26.96
CA LYS A 49 12.51 6.41 -27.01
C LYS A 49 13.02 6.11 -25.61
N ALA A 50 12.84 4.88 -25.14
CA ALA A 50 13.56 4.40 -23.97
C ALA A 50 15.07 4.40 -24.28
N PRO A 51 15.93 4.98 -23.42
CA PRO A 51 17.37 4.88 -23.62
C PRO A 51 17.82 3.40 -23.56
N PRO A 52 18.93 3.03 -24.22
CA PRO A 52 19.49 1.70 -24.08
C PRO A 52 19.75 1.40 -22.60
N LYS A 53 19.31 0.22 -22.14
CA LYS A 53 19.57 -0.23 -20.76
C LYS A 53 21.09 -0.22 -20.52
N PRO A 54 21.56 0.34 -19.38
CA PRO A 54 22.97 0.18 -19.01
C PRO A 54 23.29 -1.31 -18.86
N ASP A 55 24.55 -1.64 -19.11
CA ASP A 55 25.06 -3.01 -18.98
C ASP A 55 24.77 -3.54 -17.57
N PRO A 56 24.04 -4.67 -17.40
CA PRO A 56 23.71 -5.22 -16.08
C PRO A 56 24.94 -5.53 -15.22
N ALA A 57 26.15 -5.59 -15.80
CA ALA A 57 27.40 -5.75 -15.06
C ALA A 57 27.84 -4.49 -14.26
N GLN A 58 27.23 -3.31 -14.49
CA GLN A 58 27.59 -2.05 -13.83
C GLN A 58 26.51 -1.52 -12.86
N ALA A 59 25.34 -2.17 -12.78
CA ALA A 59 24.24 -1.71 -11.94
C ALA A 59 24.42 -2.16 -10.48
N GLN A 60 24.68 -1.23 -9.56
CA GLN A 60 24.56 -1.51 -8.13
C GLN A 60 23.09 -1.62 -7.74
N PRO A 61 22.71 -2.57 -6.86
CA PRO A 61 21.33 -2.69 -6.38
C PRO A 61 20.96 -1.46 -5.55
N ARG A 62 20.01 -0.67 -6.04
CA ARG A 62 19.45 0.48 -5.33
C ARG A 62 18.42 0.04 -4.29
N THR A 63 18.39 0.76 -3.18
CA THR A 63 17.43 0.58 -2.09
C THR A 63 16.04 1.13 -2.47
N GLU A 64 14.99 0.64 -1.80
CA GLU A 64 13.61 1.09 -2.05
C GLU A 64 13.44 2.60 -1.78
N ASP A 65 14.18 3.15 -0.82
CA ASP A 65 14.18 4.58 -0.50
C ASP A 65 14.81 5.42 -1.63
N GLU A 66 15.84 4.91 -2.31
CA GLU A 66 16.46 5.57 -3.47
C GLU A 66 15.51 5.56 -4.69
N LEU A 67 14.77 4.47 -4.89
CA LEU A 67 13.75 4.39 -5.94
C LEU A 67 12.56 5.31 -5.68
N LEU A 68 12.10 5.40 -4.43
CA LEU A 68 11.05 6.33 -4.02
C LEU A 68 11.49 7.79 -4.06
N ALA A 69 12.76 8.07 -3.71
CA ALA A 69 13.36 9.39 -3.86
C ALA A 69 13.42 9.81 -5.34
N GLY A 70 13.86 8.92 -6.23
CA GLY A 70 13.85 9.14 -7.69
C GLY A 70 12.44 9.39 -8.24
N HIS A 71 11.44 8.66 -7.75
CA HIS A 71 10.03 8.88 -8.15
C HIS A 71 9.47 10.22 -7.67
N ARG A 72 9.79 10.62 -6.43
CA ARG A 72 9.42 11.94 -5.88
C ARG A 72 10.13 13.07 -6.62
N LEU A 73 11.39 12.88 -7.01
CA LEU A 73 12.13 13.81 -7.84
C LEU A 73 11.53 13.94 -9.24
N ALA A 74 11.14 12.84 -9.87
CA ALA A 74 10.47 12.85 -11.17
C ALA A 74 9.13 13.60 -11.13
N LEU A 75 8.36 13.44 -10.04
CA LEU A 75 7.13 14.20 -9.81
C LEU A 75 7.40 15.68 -9.54
N ALA A 76 8.39 16.02 -8.72
CA ALA A 76 8.77 17.40 -8.45
C ALA A 76 9.33 18.11 -9.71
N ALA A 77 10.09 17.39 -10.54
CA ALA A 77 10.58 17.86 -11.83
C ALA A 77 9.42 18.10 -12.81
N PHE A 78 8.45 17.19 -12.84
CA PHE A 78 7.24 17.34 -13.65
C PHE A 78 6.41 18.54 -13.18
N ASP A 79 6.22 18.70 -11.87
CA ASP A 79 5.48 19.82 -11.29
C ASP A 79 6.19 21.16 -11.55
N ALA A 80 7.52 21.21 -11.41
CA ALA A 80 8.34 22.39 -11.73
C ALA A 80 8.29 22.76 -13.23
N LEU A 81 8.24 21.76 -14.13
CA LEU A 81 8.08 21.96 -15.57
C LEU A 81 6.63 22.27 -15.99
N SER A 82 5.64 21.87 -15.19
CA SER A 82 4.21 22.12 -15.45
C SER A 82 3.69 23.44 -14.88
N ALA A 83 4.41 24.04 -13.92
CA ALA A 83 4.11 25.35 -13.34
C ALA A 83 4.38 26.52 -14.29
N GLN A 84 5.13 26.31 -15.38
CA GLN A 84 5.18 27.22 -16.52
C GLN A 84 4.06 26.86 -17.49
N SER A 85 3.29 27.87 -17.92
CA SER A 85 2.17 27.69 -18.85
C SER A 85 2.67 26.98 -20.10
N ILE A 86 2.26 25.72 -20.29
CA ILE A 86 2.56 24.92 -21.48
C ILE A 86 2.20 25.68 -22.76
N ASP A 87 1.18 26.55 -22.71
CA ASP A 87 0.78 27.40 -23.83
C ASP A 87 1.76 28.57 -24.07
N GLN A 88 2.31 29.18 -23.01
CA GLN A 88 3.42 30.13 -23.12
C GLN A 88 4.70 29.45 -23.59
N ASP A 89 4.97 28.22 -23.20
CA ASP A 89 6.14 27.47 -23.64
C ASP A 89 5.99 26.95 -25.07
N ILE A 90 4.78 26.62 -25.55
CA ILE A 90 4.53 26.32 -26.96
C ILE A 90 4.67 27.58 -27.81
N ALA A 91 4.22 28.74 -27.30
CA ALA A 91 4.40 30.03 -27.97
C ALA A 91 5.88 30.46 -28.01
N THR A 92 6.59 30.34 -26.88
CA THR A 92 8.03 30.63 -26.76
C THR A 92 8.85 29.60 -27.55
N PHE A 93 8.50 28.32 -27.56
CA PHE A 93 9.13 27.30 -28.40
C PHE A 93 8.92 27.58 -29.89
N ARG A 94 7.73 28.02 -30.32
CA ARG A 94 7.49 28.46 -31.71
C ARG A 94 8.27 29.75 -32.04
N HIS A 95 8.53 30.60 -31.05
CA HIS A 95 9.26 31.86 -31.21
C HIS A 95 10.79 31.70 -31.14
N GLU A 96 11.31 30.74 -30.36
CA GLU A 96 12.74 30.42 -30.16
C GLU A 96 13.26 29.43 -31.21
N ARG A 97 12.38 28.61 -31.82
CA ARG A 97 12.72 27.79 -33.00
C ARG A 97 12.65 28.57 -34.32
N ALA A 98 12.46 29.88 -34.30
CA ALA A 98 12.92 30.72 -35.41
C ALA A 98 14.46 30.67 -35.38
N PRO A 99 15.11 29.97 -36.31
CA PRO A 99 16.54 29.70 -36.20
C PRO A 99 17.33 31.00 -36.32
N HIS A 100 18.01 31.40 -35.24
CA HIS A 100 19.20 32.22 -35.34
C HIS A 100 20.34 31.33 -35.87
N GLY A 101 20.34 31.13 -37.19
CA GLY A 101 21.34 30.34 -37.92
C GLY A 101 20.76 29.84 -39.24
N GLU A 102 21.20 30.43 -40.35
CA GLU A 102 20.66 30.33 -41.72
C GLU A 102 20.63 28.93 -42.36
N ALA A 103 19.74 28.04 -41.91
CA ALA A 103 19.30 26.91 -42.74
C ALA A 103 17.81 27.08 -43.04
N ARG A 104 17.50 27.87 -44.09
CA ARG A 104 16.12 27.96 -44.62
C ARG A 104 15.72 26.58 -45.14
N TYR A 105 14.75 25.94 -44.50
CA TYR A 105 14.10 24.76 -45.07
C TYR A 105 13.48 25.17 -46.41
N GLN A 106 14.00 24.60 -47.50
CA GLN A 106 13.45 24.81 -48.84
C GLN A 106 12.36 23.78 -49.10
N ALA A 107 11.33 24.18 -49.85
CA ALA A 107 10.31 23.28 -50.35
C ALA A 107 10.97 22.13 -51.12
N THR A 108 10.57 20.90 -50.78
CA THR A 108 11.00 19.68 -51.46
C THR A 108 10.75 19.77 -52.97
N ALA A 109 11.58 19.09 -53.77
CA ALA A 109 11.43 19.08 -55.23
C ALA A 109 10.05 18.57 -55.67
N GLU A 110 9.45 17.65 -54.91
CA GLU A 110 8.09 17.15 -55.13
C GLU A 110 7.04 18.23 -54.91
N LEU A 111 7.12 18.99 -53.81
CA LEU A 111 6.21 20.11 -53.57
C LEU A 111 6.34 21.19 -54.65
N LYS A 112 7.57 21.55 -55.05
CA LYS A 112 7.81 22.53 -56.13
C LYS A 112 7.20 22.06 -57.45
N ARG A 113 7.37 20.79 -57.80
CA ARG A 113 6.78 20.19 -59.01
C ARG A 113 5.25 20.18 -58.94
N TYR A 114 4.69 19.81 -57.79
CA TYR A 114 3.25 19.79 -57.55
C TYR A 114 2.63 21.19 -57.68
N LEU A 115 3.21 22.20 -57.02
CA LEU A 115 2.75 23.59 -57.10
C LEU A 115 2.83 24.12 -58.54
N ALA A 116 3.91 23.84 -59.27
CA ALA A 116 4.01 24.23 -60.67
C ALA A 116 2.95 23.53 -61.55
N GLN A 117 2.66 22.25 -61.31
CA GLN A 117 1.62 21.49 -62.03
C GLN A 117 0.22 22.03 -61.77
N GLU A 118 -0.06 22.46 -60.54
CA GLU A 118 -1.33 23.10 -60.17
C GLU A 118 -1.43 24.57 -60.59
N GLY A 119 -0.42 25.09 -61.31
CA GLY A 119 -0.42 26.43 -61.88
C GLY A 119 -0.01 27.55 -60.90
N PHE A 120 0.61 27.20 -59.77
CA PHE A 120 1.20 28.20 -58.88
C PHE A 120 2.48 28.79 -59.50
N PRO A 121 2.64 30.13 -59.53
CA PRO A 121 3.87 30.76 -60.02
C PRO A 121 5.07 30.34 -59.17
N GLU A 122 6.24 30.17 -59.78
CA GLU A 122 7.45 29.77 -59.05
C GLU A 122 7.82 30.82 -57.97
N GLU A 123 7.48 32.09 -58.20
CA GLU A 123 7.70 33.18 -57.24
C GLU A 123 6.84 33.08 -55.98
N SER A 124 5.81 32.22 -55.99
CA SER A 124 4.94 31.99 -54.82
C SER A 124 5.51 30.97 -53.84
N VAL A 125 6.43 30.09 -54.27
CA VAL A 125 7.01 29.02 -53.43
C VAL A 125 7.64 29.55 -52.13
N PRO A 126 8.40 30.67 -52.12
CA PRO A 126 8.93 31.24 -50.87
C PRO A 126 7.83 31.64 -49.89
N VAL A 127 6.64 32.01 -50.37
CA VAL A 127 5.48 32.34 -49.53
C VAL A 127 4.95 31.10 -48.82
N PHE A 128 4.90 29.95 -49.49
CA PHE A 128 4.59 28.65 -48.88
C PHE A 128 5.63 28.26 -47.83
N GLU A 129 6.92 28.39 -48.16
CA GLU A 129 8.04 28.11 -47.23
C GLU A 129 7.97 29.00 -45.96
N SER A 130 7.58 30.28 -46.12
CA SER A 130 7.44 31.21 -44.99
C SER A 130 6.31 30.85 -44.02
N LYS A 131 5.34 30.04 -44.47
CA LYS A 131 4.21 29.54 -43.68
C LYS A 131 4.40 28.08 -43.25
N GLY A 132 5.61 27.55 -43.33
CA GLY A 132 5.94 26.20 -42.84
C GLY A 132 5.60 25.07 -43.81
N VAL A 133 5.25 25.37 -45.05
CA VAL A 133 4.83 24.36 -46.04
C VAL A 133 6.03 23.93 -46.89
N TYR A 134 6.72 22.87 -46.45
CA TYR A 134 7.94 22.37 -47.10
C TYR A 134 7.77 21.04 -47.87
N SER A 135 6.66 20.32 -47.64
CA SER A 135 6.33 19.04 -48.28
C SER A 135 4.87 18.99 -48.71
N ILE A 136 4.52 18.02 -49.56
CA ILE A 136 3.11 17.78 -49.96
C ILE A 136 2.23 17.46 -48.73
N GLY A 137 2.75 16.70 -47.77
CA GLY A 137 2.02 16.42 -46.52
C GLY A 137 1.75 17.70 -45.71
N ALA A 138 2.72 18.60 -45.61
CA ALA A 138 2.52 19.90 -44.95
C ALA A 138 1.48 20.77 -45.68
N LEU A 139 1.42 20.69 -47.02
CA LEU A 139 0.38 21.37 -47.81
C LEU A 139 -1.00 20.76 -47.55
N GLN A 140 -1.09 19.43 -47.44
CA GLN A 140 -2.33 18.73 -47.12
C GLN A 140 -2.85 19.11 -45.73
N ASP A 141 -1.99 19.14 -44.72
CA ASP A 141 -2.33 19.56 -43.36
C ASP A 141 -2.78 21.03 -43.32
N LEU A 142 -2.08 21.92 -44.03
CA LEU A 142 -2.47 23.33 -44.16
C LEU A 142 -3.86 23.44 -44.80
N CYS A 143 -4.15 22.69 -45.86
CA CYS A 143 -5.45 22.70 -46.53
C CYS A 143 -6.60 22.16 -45.67
N ALA A 144 -6.31 21.36 -44.64
CA ALA A 144 -7.30 20.87 -43.66
C ALA A 144 -7.43 21.79 -42.43
N GLY A 145 -6.42 22.64 -42.18
CA GLY A 145 -6.31 23.49 -41.00
C GLY A 145 -6.84 24.92 -41.19
N PRO A 146 -7.03 25.67 -40.08
CA PRO A 146 -7.50 27.05 -40.11
C PRO A 146 -6.49 28.03 -40.73
N ASP A 147 -5.21 27.67 -40.80
CA ASP A 147 -4.11 28.54 -41.25
C ASP A 147 -4.08 28.79 -42.78
N LYS A 148 -4.90 28.06 -43.55
CA LYS A 148 -5.06 28.19 -45.01
C LYS A 148 -5.38 29.63 -45.43
N GLY A 149 -6.25 30.32 -44.68
CA GLY A 149 -6.68 31.69 -44.99
C GLY A 149 -5.57 32.73 -44.85
N GLU A 150 -4.60 32.50 -43.96
CA GLU A 150 -3.46 33.41 -43.81
C GLU A 150 -2.51 33.33 -45.00
N LEU A 151 -2.24 32.12 -45.50
CA LEU A 151 -1.40 31.93 -46.67
C LEU A 151 -2.08 32.48 -47.94
N GLU A 152 -3.40 32.29 -48.07
CA GLU A 152 -4.19 32.91 -49.15
C GLU A 152 -4.00 34.43 -49.17
N ASN A 153 -4.16 35.07 -48.00
CA ASN A 153 -3.99 36.51 -47.87
C ASN A 153 -2.56 36.96 -48.18
N ALA A 154 -1.56 36.19 -47.75
CA ALA A 154 -0.14 36.48 -48.05
C ALA A 154 0.15 36.42 -49.55
N LEU A 155 -0.43 35.45 -50.28
CA LEU A 155 -0.32 35.35 -51.73
C LEU A 155 -1.04 36.52 -52.43
N ARG A 156 -2.23 36.90 -51.95
CA ARG A 156 -3.04 37.99 -52.52
C ARG A 156 -2.42 39.37 -52.30
N GLN A 157 -1.78 39.61 -51.16
CA GLN A 157 -1.24 40.92 -50.77
C GLN A 157 0.26 41.08 -51.04
N GLY A 158 0.95 39.99 -51.42
CA GLY A 158 2.39 39.96 -51.66
C GLY A 158 3.14 39.96 -50.34
N GLY A 159 3.39 38.76 -49.81
CA GLY A 159 4.07 38.53 -48.54
C GLY A 159 5.45 39.19 -48.49
N VAL A 160 5.82 39.72 -47.32
CA VAL A 160 7.16 40.26 -47.07
C VAL A 160 7.95 39.22 -46.28
N ILE A 161 9.00 38.67 -46.89
CA ILE A 161 9.85 37.65 -46.26
C ILE A 161 11.28 38.18 -46.26
N GLY A 162 11.86 38.37 -45.07
CA GLY A 162 13.21 38.91 -44.92
C GLY A 162 13.41 40.30 -45.54
N GLY A 163 12.40 41.16 -45.48
CA GLY A 163 12.44 42.54 -46.02
C GLY A 163 12.21 42.66 -47.53
N ARG A 164 12.17 41.55 -48.28
CA ARG A 164 11.81 41.54 -49.71
C ARG A 164 10.32 41.25 -49.87
N ARG A 165 9.62 42.11 -50.61
CA ARG A 165 8.21 41.91 -50.96
C ARG A 165 8.10 41.00 -52.18
N TYR A 166 7.40 39.89 -52.04
CA TYR A 166 7.12 38.98 -53.15
C TYR A 166 5.92 39.49 -53.96
N PRO A 167 5.90 39.25 -55.29
CA PRO A 167 4.84 39.74 -56.15
C PRO A 167 3.48 39.21 -55.70
N LYS A 168 2.46 40.07 -55.76
CA LYS A 168 1.08 39.68 -55.47
C LYS A 168 0.61 38.73 -56.57
N SER A 169 0.02 37.61 -56.20
CA SER A 169 -0.58 36.69 -57.15
C SER A 169 -2.01 36.35 -56.70
N ALA A 170 -2.97 37.08 -57.26
CA ALA A 170 -4.39 36.81 -57.02
C ALA A 170 -4.77 35.41 -57.52
N SER A 171 -4.20 34.96 -58.64
CA SER A 171 -4.43 33.62 -59.17
C SER A 171 -3.91 32.53 -58.24
N ALA A 172 -2.72 32.68 -57.64
CA ALA A 172 -2.20 31.72 -56.66
C ALA A 172 -3.09 31.67 -55.39
N ALA A 173 -3.57 32.82 -54.93
CA ALA A 173 -4.49 32.88 -53.80
C ALA A 173 -5.82 32.16 -54.11
N ASP A 174 -6.40 32.41 -55.29
CA ASP A 174 -7.66 31.75 -55.71
C ASP A 174 -7.47 30.24 -55.95
N LEU A 175 -6.32 29.81 -56.49
CA LEU A 175 -5.96 28.39 -56.60
C LEU A 175 -5.86 27.74 -55.21
N LEU A 176 -5.15 28.37 -54.26
CA LEU A 176 -5.04 27.85 -52.89
C LEU A 176 -6.39 27.78 -52.21
N LYS A 177 -7.24 28.80 -52.39
CA LYS A 177 -8.60 28.85 -51.82
C LYS A 177 -9.41 27.63 -52.23
N ASN A 178 -9.32 27.24 -53.49
CA ASN A 178 -10.07 26.11 -54.04
C ASN A 178 -9.41 24.75 -53.79
N LEU A 179 -8.12 24.71 -53.43
CA LEU A 179 -7.38 23.47 -53.20
C LEU A 179 -7.77 22.80 -51.86
N SER A 180 -8.39 21.62 -51.91
CA SER A 180 -8.76 20.82 -50.73
C SER A 180 -7.69 19.79 -50.35
N ALA A 181 -7.67 19.37 -49.09
CA ALA A 181 -6.74 18.33 -48.61
C ALA A 181 -6.93 16.98 -49.36
N GLN A 182 -8.17 16.65 -49.75
CA GLN A 182 -8.45 15.45 -50.53
C GLN A 182 -7.90 15.53 -51.96
N GLU A 183 -7.96 16.70 -52.61
CA GLU A 183 -7.39 16.88 -53.95
C GLU A 183 -5.87 16.79 -53.93
N VAL A 184 -5.21 17.37 -52.91
CA VAL A 184 -3.75 17.24 -52.72
C VAL A 184 -3.36 15.78 -52.52
N ALA A 185 -4.11 15.02 -51.70
CA ALA A 185 -3.85 13.60 -51.47
C ALA A 185 -4.12 12.72 -52.70
N ALA A 186 -5.12 13.07 -53.52
CA ALA A 186 -5.48 12.31 -54.72
C ALA A 186 -4.45 12.52 -55.85
N LYS A 187 -4.00 13.76 -56.04
CA LYS A 187 -3.08 14.14 -57.13
C LYS A 187 -1.60 13.90 -56.83
N SER A 188 -1.23 13.81 -55.55
CA SER A 188 0.16 13.55 -55.13
C SER A 188 0.57 12.08 -55.19
N LYS A 189 -0.39 11.15 -55.34
CA LYS A 189 -0.05 9.75 -55.59
C LYS A 189 0.56 9.64 -56.98
N PRO A 190 1.81 9.13 -57.13
CA PRO A 190 2.39 8.94 -58.45
C PRO A 190 1.46 8.04 -59.27
N PRO A 191 1.23 8.34 -60.56
CA PRO A 191 0.53 7.41 -61.43
C PRO A 191 1.31 6.11 -61.39
N ILE A 192 0.70 5.05 -60.86
CA ILE A 192 1.25 3.71 -60.91
C ILE A 192 1.49 3.45 -62.40
N GLN A 193 2.76 3.43 -62.82
CA GLN A 193 3.12 3.05 -64.17
C GLN A 193 2.43 1.72 -64.44
N ALA A 194 1.58 1.70 -65.46
CA ALA A 194 0.96 0.48 -65.92
C ALA A 194 2.09 -0.45 -66.38
N ASP A 195 2.42 -1.43 -65.55
CA ASP A 195 3.19 -2.59 -65.98
C ASP A 195 2.34 -3.31 -67.03
N ASP A 196 2.68 -3.08 -68.29
CA ASP A 196 2.16 -3.74 -69.50
C ASP A 196 2.47 -5.26 -69.55
N LEU A 197 2.67 -5.92 -68.40
CA LEU A 197 2.99 -7.35 -68.28
C LEU A 197 2.13 -8.07 -67.23
N MET A 198 0.94 -7.56 -66.92
CA MET A 198 -0.03 -8.32 -66.12
C MET A 198 -0.82 -9.26 -67.03
N SER A 199 -0.59 -10.56 -66.89
CA SER A 199 -1.37 -11.63 -67.57
C SER A 199 -2.88 -11.39 -67.46
N GLU A 200 -3.68 -11.82 -68.46
CA GLU A 200 -5.15 -11.69 -68.45
C GLU A 200 -5.79 -12.20 -67.14
N GLN A 201 -5.20 -13.22 -66.52
CA GLN A 201 -5.65 -13.76 -65.23
C GLN A 201 -5.49 -12.77 -64.07
N ALA A 202 -4.43 -11.96 -64.08
CA ALA A 202 -4.19 -10.93 -63.08
C ALA A 202 -5.13 -9.73 -63.26
N GLN A 203 -5.43 -9.36 -64.52
CA GLN A 203 -6.45 -8.34 -64.82
C GLN A 203 -7.85 -8.79 -64.38
N ALA A 204 -8.22 -10.05 -64.62
CA ALA A 204 -9.48 -10.61 -64.17
C ALA A 204 -9.59 -10.70 -62.63
N ARG A 205 -8.50 -11.05 -61.93
CA ARG A 205 -8.46 -11.02 -60.45
C ARG A 205 -8.59 -9.59 -59.91
N ARG A 206 -7.90 -8.63 -60.52
CA ARG A 206 -7.99 -7.22 -60.14
C ARG A 206 -9.42 -6.70 -60.29
N LYS A 207 -10.07 -6.96 -61.43
CA LYS A 207 -11.46 -6.58 -61.65
C LYS A 207 -12.41 -7.18 -60.61
N LYS A 208 -12.23 -8.46 -60.25
CA LYS A 208 -13.01 -9.11 -59.18
C LYS A 208 -12.78 -8.49 -57.79
N ILE A 209 -11.54 -8.07 -57.49
CA ILE A 209 -11.21 -7.41 -56.22
C ILE A 209 -11.82 -6.01 -56.20
N GLU A 210 -11.74 -5.26 -57.31
CA GLU A 210 -12.37 -3.93 -57.45
C GLU A 210 -13.89 -4.01 -57.31
N GLU A 211 -14.54 -5.01 -57.92
CA GLU A 211 -15.98 -5.28 -57.75
C GLU A 211 -16.34 -5.69 -56.31
N ALA A 212 -15.49 -6.47 -55.62
CA ALA A 212 -15.71 -6.85 -54.23
C ALA A 212 -15.53 -5.67 -53.27
N ILE A 213 -14.55 -4.81 -53.51
CA ILE A 213 -14.33 -3.58 -52.75
C ILE A 213 -15.54 -2.65 -52.92
N ALA A 214 -16.00 -2.43 -54.16
CA ALA A 214 -17.18 -1.61 -54.44
C ALA A 214 -18.42 -2.11 -53.69
N LYS A 215 -18.66 -3.43 -53.63
CA LYS A 215 -19.76 -4.02 -52.86
C LYS A 215 -19.62 -3.86 -51.35
N VAL A 216 -18.40 -3.95 -50.81
CA VAL A 216 -18.14 -3.71 -49.38
C VAL A 216 -18.37 -2.25 -49.03
N ASP A 217 -17.98 -1.33 -49.91
CA ASP A 217 -18.18 0.10 -49.70
C ASP A 217 -19.67 0.48 -49.83
N GLU A 218 -20.40 -0.06 -50.81
CA GLU A 218 -21.86 0.06 -50.92
C GLU A 218 -22.56 -0.48 -49.65
N PHE A 219 -22.13 -1.64 -49.14
CA PHE A 219 -22.66 -2.20 -47.90
C PHE A 219 -22.33 -1.35 -46.67
N ARG A 220 -21.13 -0.76 -46.59
CA ARG A 220 -20.75 0.17 -45.53
C ARG A 220 -21.59 1.44 -45.58
N GLU A 221 -21.79 2.02 -46.75
CA GLU A 221 -22.65 3.20 -46.94
C GLU A 221 -24.09 2.90 -46.55
N SER A 222 -24.63 1.73 -46.95
CA SER A 222 -25.94 1.26 -46.50
C SER A 222 -26.01 1.12 -44.98
N CYS A 223 -25.02 0.46 -44.35
CA CYS A 223 -24.98 0.30 -42.89
C CYS A 223 -24.88 1.64 -42.16
N VAL A 224 -24.13 2.61 -42.72
CA VAL A 224 -24.03 3.97 -42.16
C VAL A 224 -25.35 4.72 -42.31
N GLY A 225 -26.02 4.60 -43.47
CA GLY A 225 -27.35 5.15 -43.70
C GLY A 225 -28.38 4.59 -42.72
N ASP A 226 -28.42 3.26 -42.57
CA ASP A 226 -29.33 2.55 -41.66
C ASP A 226 -29.03 2.88 -40.19
N ALA A 227 -27.75 2.94 -39.81
CA ALA A 227 -27.35 3.33 -38.46
C ALA A 227 -27.73 4.79 -38.16
N SER A 228 -27.58 5.71 -39.11
CA SER A 228 -27.95 7.12 -38.96
C SER A 228 -29.46 7.31 -38.87
N ALA A 229 -30.23 6.60 -39.70
CA ALA A 229 -31.68 6.58 -39.65
C ALA A 229 -32.20 6.02 -38.31
N ASN A 230 -31.68 4.86 -37.88
CA ASN A 230 -32.00 4.27 -36.58
C ASN A 230 -31.61 5.18 -35.41
N LEU A 231 -30.47 5.88 -35.50
CA LEU A 231 -30.05 6.84 -34.47
C LEU A 231 -31.03 8.03 -34.37
N GLN A 232 -31.47 8.58 -35.51
CA GLN A 232 -32.44 9.68 -35.55
C GLN A 232 -33.82 9.23 -35.02
N GLU A 233 -34.27 8.04 -35.39
CA GLU A 233 -35.51 7.46 -34.89
C GLU A 233 -35.44 7.21 -33.38
N MET A 234 -34.35 6.60 -32.89
CA MET A 234 -34.12 6.41 -31.45
C MET A 234 -34.05 7.74 -30.71
N LYS A 235 -33.43 8.76 -31.29
CA LYS A 235 -33.34 10.11 -30.71
C LYS A 235 -34.72 10.76 -30.59
N GLN A 236 -35.51 10.79 -31.67
CA GLN A 236 -36.85 11.37 -31.65
C GLN A 236 -37.77 10.63 -30.66
N ARG A 237 -37.66 9.30 -30.61
CA ARG A 237 -38.40 8.48 -29.66
C ARG A 237 -37.98 8.77 -28.21
N ALA A 238 -36.67 8.85 -27.95
CA ALA A 238 -36.15 9.18 -26.63
C ALA A 238 -36.55 10.60 -26.18
N GLU A 239 -36.54 11.59 -27.08
CA GLU A 239 -37.00 12.96 -26.79
C GLU A 239 -38.50 13.01 -26.46
N THR A 240 -39.31 12.27 -27.21
CA THR A 240 -40.77 12.17 -26.98
C THR A 240 -41.07 11.48 -25.65
N GLU A 241 -40.42 10.36 -25.37
CA GLU A 241 -40.58 9.60 -24.13
C GLU A 241 -40.06 10.39 -22.91
N LEU A 242 -38.92 11.09 -23.03
CA LEU A 242 -38.38 11.96 -21.99
C LEU A 242 -39.34 13.10 -21.65
N THR A 243 -39.90 13.76 -22.65
CA THR A 243 -40.89 14.84 -22.45
C THR A 243 -42.13 14.31 -21.73
N ALA A 244 -42.66 13.16 -22.15
CA ALA A 244 -43.80 12.52 -21.48
C ALA A 244 -43.48 12.04 -20.05
N MET A 245 -42.22 11.65 -19.77
CA MET A 245 -41.77 11.29 -18.42
C MET A 245 -41.66 12.52 -17.51
N LEU A 246 -41.11 13.63 -18.01
CA LEU A 246 -41.00 14.90 -17.26
C LEU A 246 -42.37 15.48 -16.91
N GLU A 247 -43.35 15.38 -17.81
CA GLU A 247 -44.74 15.75 -17.54
C GLU A 247 -45.37 14.86 -16.47
N ARG A 248 -45.24 13.53 -16.58
CA ARG A 248 -45.75 12.57 -15.59
C ARG A 248 -45.11 12.74 -14.21
N ALA A 249 -43.84 13.14 -14.16
CA ALA A 249 -43.13 13.39 -12.91
C ALA A 249 -43.51 14.75 -12.26
N GLY A 250 -44.34 15.56 -12.92
CA GLY A 250 -44.81 16.85 -12.39
C GLY A 250 -43.74 17.94 -12.35
N VAL A 251 -42.64 17.77 -13.10
CA VAL A 251 -41.47 18.69 -13.10
C VAL A 251 -41.89 20.11 -13.46
N GLY A 252 -42.77 20.26 -14.45
CA GLY A 252 -43.27 21.57 -14.88
C GLY A 252 -43.97 22.34 -13.75
N GLY A 253 -44.76 21.66 -12.91
CA GLY A 253 -45.42 22.28 -11.77
C GLY A 253 -44.47 22.75 -10.68
N ALA A 254 -43.35 22.05 -10.50
CA ALA A 254 -42.33 22.40 -9.52
C ALA A 254 -41.38 23.51 -10.02
N LEU A 255 -40.95 23.47 -11.28
CA LEU A 255 -40.19 24.55 -11.92
C LEU A 255 -40.98 25.87 -11.89
N THR A 256 -42.29 25.80 -12.17
CA THR A 256 -43.17 26.98 -12.10
C THR A 256 -43.27 27.57 -10.68
N ARG A 257 -43.17 26.75 -9.62
CA ARG A 257 -43.13 27.23 -8.23
C ARG A 257 -41.77 27.84 -7.87
N LEU A 258 -40.69 27.31 -8.47
CA LEU A 258 -39.32 27.76 -8.27
C LEU A 258 -39.12 29.16 -8.88
N ASP A 259 -39.59 29.37 -10.12
CA ASP A 259 -39.57 30.68 -10.81
C ASP A 259 -40.38 31.75 -10.06
N LYS A 260 -41.41 31.35 -9.33
CA LYS A 260 -42.27 32.24 -8.54
C LYS A 260 -41.75 32.50 -7.12
N GLY A 261 -40.58 31.95 -6.75
CA GLY A 261 -40.00 32.10 -5.40
C GLY A 261 -40.88 31.51 -4.30
N ALA A 262 -41.74 30.53 -4.61
CA ALA A 262 -42.84 30.10 -3.74
C ALA A 262 -42.43 29.16 -2.60
N PHE A 263 -41.14 28.84 -2.45
CA PHE A 263 -40.66 27.97 -1.38
C PHE A 263 -40.35 28.79 -0.12
N ALA A 264 -41.15 28.61 0.93
CA ALA A 264 -41.03 29.33 2.19
C ALA A 264 -39.72 29.05 2.97
N SER A 265 -38.97 28.01 2.58
CA SER A 265 -37.71 27.63 3.22
C SER A 265 -36.87 26.72 2.32
N LEU A 266 -35.57 26.61 2.63
CA LEU A 266 -34.66 25.67 1.97
C LEU A 266 -35.15 24.21 2.13
N GLY A 267 -35.71 23.87 3.30
CA GLY A 267 -36.26 22.54 3.55
C GLY A 267 -37.46 22.20 2.66
N ALA A 268 -38.32 23.19 2.36
CA ALA A 268 -39.46 23.00 1.45
C ALA A 268 -39.02 22.81 -0.01
N LEU A 269 -37.98 23.53 -0.45
CA LEU A 269 -37.38 23.32 -1.76
C LEU A 269 -36.74 21.92 -1.87
N ASN A 270 -36.01 21.50 -0.82
CA ASN A 270 -35.39 20.17 -0.75
C ASN A 270 -36.44 19.06 -0.85
N ALA A 271 -37.56 19.19 -0.11
CA ALA A 271 -38.65 18.23 -0.17
C ALA A 271 -39.28 18.15 -1.56
N ALA A 272 -39.51 19.29 -2.22
CA ALA A 272 -40.08 19.30 -3.57
C ALA A 272 -39.13 18.70 -4.63
N LEU A 273 -37.83 18.99 -4.55
CA LEU A 273 -36.84 18.38 -5.44
C LEU A 273 -36.72 16.86 -5.18
N ALA A 274 -36.85 16.43 -3.93
CA ALA A 274 -36.88 15.02 -3.59
C ALA A 274 -38.12 14.30 -4.16
N ASP A 275 -39.29 14.93 -4.08
CA ASP A 275 -40.53 14.40 -4.67
C ASP A 275 -40.44 14.31 -6.20
N ILE A 276 -39.90 15.34 -6.88
CA ILE A 276 -39.66 15.29 -8.33
C ILE A 276 -38.76 14.11 -8.68
N ASN A 277 -37.65 13.95 -7.97
CA ASN A 277 -36.66 12.92 -8.26
C ASN A 277 -37.25 11.52 -8.04
N LYS A 278 -38.05 11.36 -6.97
CA LYS A 278 -38.80 10.13 -6.71
C LYS A 278 -39.79 9.85 -7.83
N ASN A 279 -40.60 10.83 -8.23
CA ASN A 279 -41.61 10.66 -9.28
C ASN A 279 -40.97 10.38 -10.65
N LEU A 280 -39.85 11.03 -10.96
CA LEU A 280 -39.06 10.77 -12.17
C LEU A 280 -38.45 9.38 -12.14
N GLY A 281 -37.90 8.96 -11.00
CA GLY A 281 -37.47 7.59 -10.77
C GLY A 281 -38.62 6.60 -11.01
N ASP A 282 -39.75 6.75 -10.34
CA ASP A 282 -40.90 5.87 -10.51
C ASP A 282 -41.40 5.80 -11.97
N ALA A 283 -41.37 6.92 -12.71
CA ALA A 283 -41.70 6.97 -14.13
C ALA A 283 -40.68 6.19 -14.99
N ILE A 284 -39.38 6.46 -14.80
CA ILE A 284 -38.29 5.75 -15.50
C ILE A 284 -38.35 4.24 -15.18
N GLY A 285 -38.59 3.87 -13.93
CA GLY A 285 -38.71 2.48 -13.49
C GLY A 285 -39.89 1.78 -14.17
N LYS A 286 -41.04 2.45 -14.28
CA LYS A 286 -42.21 1.92 -15.02
C LYS A 286 -41.93 1.73 -16.50
N GLU A 287 -41.25 2.68 -17.15
CA GLU A 287 -40.88 2.56 -18.56
C GLU A 287 -39.83 1.48 -18.80
N LEU A 288 -38.82 1.37 -17.94
CA LEU A 288 -37.86 0.26 -17.96
C LEU A 288 -38.56 -1.09 -17.86
N LEU A 289 -39.51 -1.22 -16.93
CA LEU A 289 -40.32 -2.43 -16.80
C LEU A 289 -41.18 -2.67 -18.03
N ALA A 290 -41.74 -1.62 -18.66
CA ALA A 290 -42.55 -1.73 -19.86
C ALA A 290 -41.72 -2.15 -21.08
N ALA A 291 -40.55 -1.53 -21.30
CA ALA A 291 -39.61 -1.88 -22.37
C ALA A 291 -39.14 -3.33 -22.24
N GLN A 292 -38.95 -3.81 -21.01
CA GLN A 292 -38.55 -5.18 -20.75
C GLN A 292 -39.68 -6.21 -20.93
N ARG A 293 -40.97 -5.83 -20.95
CA ARG A 293 -42.08 -6.81 -21.05
C ARG A 293 -42.04 -7.66 -22.34
N GLY A 294 -41.48 -7.14 -23.43
CA GLY A 294 -41.44 -7.83 -24.73
C GLY A 294 -40.42 -8.96 -24.85
N GLU A 295 -39.41 -9.01 -23.97
CA GLU A 295 -38.34 -10.00 -24.07
C GLU A 295 -38.64 -11.26 -23.24
N PRO A 296 -38.59 -12.47 -23.84
CA PRO A 296 -38.77 -13.71 -23.10
C PRO A 296 -37.58 -13.97 -22.16
N PRO A 297 -37.81 -14.53 -20.95
CA PRO A 297 -36.73 -14.89 -20.04
C PRO A 297 -35.81 -15.92 -20.68
N LEU A 298 -34.51 -15.86 -20.37
CA LEU A 298 -33.56 -16.89 -20.79
C LEU A 298 -33.95 -18.24 -20.18
N GLU A 299 -33.87 -19.29 -20.99
CA GLU A 299 -33.94 -20.65 -20.50
C GLU A 299 -32.77 -20.94 -19.55
N ASN A 300 -32.99 -21.83 -18.57
CA ASN A 300 -31.97 -22.14 -17.55
C ASN A 300 -30.62 -22.55 -18.15
N ALA A 301 -30.60 -23.32 -19.24
CA ALA A 301 -29.36 -23.73 -19.90
C ALA A 301 -28.57 -22.53 -20.46
N LYS A 302 -29.26 -21.61 -21.15
CA LYS A 302 -28.66 -20.37 -21.66
C LYS A 302 -28.21 -19.45 -20.53
N LEU A 303 -28.97 -19.39 -19.44
CA LEU A 303 -28.60 -18.57 -18.27
C LEU A 303 -27.32 -19.09 -17.59
N VAL A 304 -27.15 -20.41 -17.54
CA VAL A 304 -25.96 -21.09 -17.00
C VAL A 304 -24.74 -20.86 -17.88
N GLU A 305 -24.90 -20.98 -19.20
CA GLU A 305 -23.86 -20.68 -20.20
C GLU A 305 -23.47 -19.20 -20.17
N TYR A 306 -24.47 -18.32 -20.18
CA TYR A 306 -24.29 -16.87 -20.15
C TYR A 306 -23.51 -16.38 -18.94
N ASN A 307 -23.70 -17.03 -17.77
CA ASN A 307 -22.96 -16.73 -16.55
C ASN A 307 -21.66 -17.55 -16.41
N GLY A 308 -21.31 -18.37 -17.40
CA GLY A 308 -20.10 -19.18 -17.41
C GLY A 308 -20.02 -20.18 -16.25
N LEU A 309 -21.15 -20.68 -15.74
CA LEU A 309 -21.18 -21.44 -14.48
C LEU A 309 -20.46 -22.79 -14.54
N ARG A 310 -20.25 -23.31 -15.76
CA ARG A 310 -19.49 -24.54 -16.01
C ARG A 310 -17.99 -24.32 -16.13
N ARG A 311 -17.54 -23.06 -16.18
CA ARG A 311 -16.12 -22.72 -16.17
C ARG A 311 -15.61 -22.75 -14.74
N GLY A 312 -14.40 -23.28 -14.56
CA GLY A 312 -13.73 -23.16 -13.29
C GLY A 312 -13.22 -21.74 -13.06
N VAL A 313 -12.74 -21.53 -11.84
CA VAL A 313 -12.13 -20.29 -11.38
C VAL A 313 -10.77 -20.58 -10.77
N VAL A 314 -9.86 -19.61 -10.83
CA VAL A 314 -8.62 -19.62 -10.07
C VAL A 314 -8.88 -18.92 -8.75
N LEU A 315 -8.81 -19.66 -7.65
CA LEU A 315 -8.86 -19.08 -6.29
C LEU A 315 -7.44 -18.82 -5.83
N THR A 316 -7.16 -17.59 -5.42
CA THR A 316 -5.85 -17.20 -4.88
C THR A 316 -6.03 -16.32 -3.65
N VAL A 317 -4.93 -15.98 -2.96
CA VAL A 317 -5.00 -15.07 -1.81
C VAL A 317 -5.45 -13.67 -2.23
N ALA A 318 -5.20 -13.26 -3.49
CA ALA A 318 -5.69 -12.00 -4.05
C ALA A 318 -7.17 -12.01 -4.48
N GLY A 319 -7.83 -13.18 -4.46
CA GLY A 319 -9.27 -13.32 -4.70
C GLY A 319 -9.64 -14.40 -5.73
N VAL A 320 -10.84 -14.29 -6.30
CA VAL A 320 -11.34 -15.17 -7.36
C VAL A 320 -11.05 -14.55 -8.73
N ARG A 321 -10.48 -15.34 -9.64
CA ARG A 321 -10.30 -14.98 -11.06
C ARG A 321 -11.02 -16.00 -11.94
N ASP A 322 -11.85 -15.56 -12.87
CA ASP A 322 -12.47 -16.48 -13.85
C ASP A 322 -11.40 -17.08 -14.77
N ALA A 323 -11.52 -18.37 -15.08
CA ALA A 323 -10.61 -19.02 -16.01
C ALA A 323 -10.93 -18.60 -17.45
N GLY A 324 -9.89 -18.38 -18.27
CA GLY A 324 -10.05 -17.82 -19.62
C GLY A 324 -10.42 -18.84 -20.70
N GLY A 325 -10.32 -20.13 -20.39
CA GLY A 325 -10.50 -21.23 -21.33
C GLY A 325 -11.94 -21.74 -21.46
N PRO A 326 -12.11 -22.95 -22.03
CA PRO A 326 -13.41 -23.56 -22.25
C PRO A 326 -14.08 -24.03 -20.94
N GLU A 327 -15.25 -24.66 -21.05
CA GLU A 327 -15.95 -25.22 -19.89
C GLU A 327 -15.09 -26.29 -19.20
N LEU A 328 -15.09 -26.31 -17.86
CA LEU A 328 -14.39 -27.32 -17.06
C LEU A 328 -15.23 -28.59 -16.94
N VAL A 329 -16.56 -28.44 -16.82
CA VAL A 329 -17.50 -29.55 -16.63
C VAL A 329 -18.62 -29.54 -17.66
N ASP A 330 -19.04 -30.73 -18.08
CA ASP A 330 -20.25 -30.96 -18.86
C ASP A 330 -21.34 -31.55 -17.94
N VAL A 331 -22.09 -30.67 -17.28
CA VAL A 331 -23.17 -31.05 -16.38
C VAL A 331 -24.37 -30.12 -16.50
N ALA A 332 -25.57 -30.69 -16.39
CA ALA A 332 -26.80 -29.92 -16.33
C ALA A 332 -26.90 -29.22 -14.96
N ALA A 333 -27.04 -27.89 -14.98
CA ALA A 333 -27.29 -27.11 -13.79
C ALA A 333 -28.79 -26.90 -13.58
N SER A 334 -29.24 -27.01 -12.33
CA SER A 334 -30.61 -26.64 -11.95
C SER A 334 -30.63 -25.20 -11.46
N VAL A 335 -31.56 -24.37 -11.98
CA VAL A 335 -31.78 -23.01 -11.50
C VAL A 335 -33.13 -22.95 -10.78
N SER A 336 -33.12 -22.54 -9.52
CA SER A 336 -34.33 -22.33 -8.71
C SER A 336 -34.41 -20.87 -8.27
N HIS A 337 -35.61 -20.29 -8.32
CA HIS A 337 -35.83 -18.95 -7.76
C HIS A 337 -35.54 -18.92 -6.26
N SER A 338 -34.96 -17.82 -5.79
CA SER A 338 -34.60 -17.65 -4.39
C SER A 338 -35.61 -16.76 -3.68
N ASN A 339 -35.98 -17.13 -2.45
CA ASN A 339 -36.76 -16.28 -1.56
C ASN A 339 -35.87 -15.44 -0.62
N GLU A 340 -34.54 -15.53 -0.74
CA GLU A 340 -33.62 -14.76 0.11
C GLU A 340 -33.77 -13.24 -0.09
N GLY A 341 -34.19 -12.80 -1.28
CA GLY A 341 -34.60 -11.42 -1.55
C GLY A 341 -33.50 -10.38 -1.38
N TYR A 342 -33.86 -9.26 -0.71
CA TYR A 342 -33.04 -8.08 -0.48
C TYR A 342 -32.15 -8.25 0.77
N ARG A 343 -30.85 -7.98 0.61
CA ARG A 343 -29.91 -7.84 1.73
C ARG A 343 -29.16 -6.53 1.63
N GLU A 344 -28.96 -5.90 2.77
CA GLU A 344 -28.20 -4.65 2.87
C GLU A 344 -27.18 -4.78 3.99
N SER A 345 -25.95 -4.36 3.71
CA SER A 345 -24.89 -4.26 4.71
C SER A 345 -24.12 -2.96 4.55
N ILE A 346 -23.75 -2.35 5.68
CA ILE A 346 -22.89 -1.17 5.72
C ILE A 346 -21.65 -1.54 6.52
N ALA A 347 -20.47 -1.39 5.92
CA ALA A 347 -19.17 -1.56 6.56
C ALA A 347 -18.45 -0.22 6.62
N GLN A 348 -17.73 0.04 7.71
CA GLN A 348 -16.91 1.24 7.87
C GLN A 348 -15.43 0.87 7.94
N PHE A 349 -14.59 1.75 7.40
CA PHE A 349 -13.15 1.60 7.34
C PHE A 349 -12.47 2.91 7.75
N ASP A 350 -11.32 2.79 8.43
CA ASP A 350 -10.58 3.92 8.99
C ASP A 350 -9.62 4.57 7.99
N SER A 351 -9.46 3.98 6.81
CA SER A 351 -8.63 4.52 5.73
C SER A 351 -8.92 3.85 4.39
N GLU A 352 -8.52 4.53 3.31
CA GLU A 352 -8.64 4.03 1.93
C GLU A 352 -7.86 2.72 1.76
N SER A 353 -6.69 2.62 2.37
CA SER A 353 -5.91 1.38 2.41
C SER A 353 -6.69 0.25 3.07
N SER A 354 -7.52 0.54 4.09
CA SER A 354 -8.26 -0.47 4.86
C SER A 354 -9.38 -1.02 4.03
N TYR A 355 -10.05 -0.10 3.36
CA TYR A 355 -11.04 -0.41 2.37
C TYR A 355 -10.45 -1.20 1.19
N GLN A 356 -9.34 -0.78 0.58
CA GLN A 356 -8.73 -1.52 -0.54
C GLN A 356 -8.26 -2.92 -0.13
N TYR A 357 -7.71 -3.05 1.08
CA TYR A 357 -7.33 -4.34 1.65
C TYR A 357 -8.57 -5.22 1.85
N ALA A 358 -9.63 -4.68 2.47
CA ALA A 358 -10.89 -5.39 2.66
C ALA A 358 -11.61 -5.66 1.33
N GLU A 359 -11.55 -4.80 0.34
CA GLU A 359 -12.14 -5.01 -0.98
C GLU A 359 -11.41 -6.14 -1.71
N LYS A 360 -10.07 -6.14 -1.69
CA LYS A 360 -9.26 -7.24 -2.23
C LYS A 360 -9.50 -8.56 -1.49
N THR A 361 -9.63 -8.53 -0.17
CA THR A 361 -9.69 -9.74 0.68
C THR A 361 -11.11 -10.26 0.91
N VAL A 362 -12.10 -9.37 1.00
CA VAL A 362 -13.51 -9.67 1.28
C VAL A 362 -14.30 -9.70 -0.01
N GLU A 363 -14.28 -8.67 -0.85
CA GLU A 363 -15.25 -8.61 -1.97
C GLU A 363 -14.94 -9.53 -3.14
N ARG A 364 -13.67 -9.78 -3.42
CA ARG A 364 -13.28 -10.80 -4.42
C ARG A 364 -13.49 -12.23 -3.93
N SER A 365 -13.98 -12.40 -2.70
CA SER A 365 -13.88 -13.66 -1.94
C SER A 365 -15.10 -13.92 -1.02
N SER A 366 -16.12 -13.04 -1.01
CA SER A 366 -16.99 -12.83 0.17
C SER A 366 -17.85 -14.02 0.59
N SER A 367 -18.27 -14.90 -0.33
CA SER A 367 -18.99 -16.13 0.05
C SER A 367 -18.05 -17.26 0.43
N ALA A 368 -17.04 -17.54 -0.38
CA ALA A 368 -16.14 -18.67 -0.15
C ALA A 368 -15.43 -18.57 1.21
N PHE A 369 -15.14 -17.35 1.67
CA PHE A 369 -14.47 -17.08 2.94
C PHE A 369 -15.43 -16.84 4.12
N SER A 370 -16.58 -16.17 3.94
CA SER A 370 -17.54 -16.03 5.05
C SER A 370 -18.21 -17.36 5.40
N THR A 371 -18.35 -18.25 4.41
CA THR A 371 -18.80 -19.63 4.63
C THR A 371 -17.74 -20.45 5.38
N SER A 372 -16.43 -20.25 5.11
CA SER A 372 -15.36 -20.95 5.84
C SER A 372 -15.23 -20.48 7.30
N GLN A 373 -15.46 -19.20 7.62
CA GLN A 373 -15.48 -18.75 9.02
C GLN A 373 -16.66 -19.31 9.82
N ARG A 374 -17.83 -19.54 9.19
CA ARG A 374 -18.99 -20.19 9.84
C ARG A 374 -18.85 -21.71 9.97
N ILE A 375 -18.01 -22.35 9.14
CA ILE A 375 -17.70 -23.78 9.18
C ILE A 375 -16.41 -24.00 10.00
N THR A 376 -16.39 -23.49 11.23
CA THR A 376 -15.29 -23.76 12.19
C THR A 376 -15.58 -24.97 13.09
N GLY A 377 -16.67 -25.71 12.84
CA GLY A 377 -17.03 -26.94 13.56
C GLY A 377 -17.22 -28.13 12.63
N GLY A 378 -16.15 -28.88 12.38
CA GLY A 378 -16.20 -30.26 11.87
C GLY A 378 -16.12 -30.45 10.35
N GLY A 379 -14.94 -30.86 9.86
CA GLY A 379 -14.84 -31.82 8.76
C GLY A 379 -14.53 -31.33 7.33
N ILE A 380 -14.53 -30.03 7.03
CA ILE A 380 -14.26 -29.54 5.65
C ILE A 380 -12.90 -28.82 5.61
N GLY A 381 -11.83 -29.60 5.70
CA GLY A 381 -10.43 -29.12 5.72
C GLY A 381 -9.67 -29.19 4.40
N GLN A 382 -10.27 -29.69 3.30
CA GLN A 382 -9.49 -30.03 2.09
C GLN A 382 -9.49 -28.93 1.00
N ALA A 383 -10.49 -28.03 1.05
CA ALA A 383 -10.81 -26.90 0.18
C ALA A 383 -9.74 -26.05 -0.55
N GLY A 384 -8.50 -25.99 -0.03
CA GLY A 384 -7.63 -24.81 -0.18
C GLY A 384 -8.17 -23.54 0.52
N LEU A 385 -9.49 -23.43 0.71
CA LEU A 385 -10.20 -22.34 1.37
C LEU A 385 -9.76 -22.07 2.80
N PHE A 386 -9.33 -23.07 3.55
CA PHE A 386 -8.86 -22.86 4.91
C PHE A 386 -7.50 -22.15 4.90
N ALA A 387 -6.58 -22.55 4.02
CA ALA A 387 -5.31 -21.85 3.81
C ALA A 387 -5.56 -20.40 3.38
N LEU A 388 -6.51 -20.20 2.46
CA LEU A 388 -6.94 -18.89 2.02
C LEU A 388 -7.53 -18.06 3.19
N SER A 389 -8.42 -18.63 4.00
CA SER A 389 -9.04 -17.96 5.15
C SER A 389 -8.02 -17.56 6.22
N LEU A 390 -7.06 -18.44 6.49
CA LEU A 390 -5.93 -18.13 7.37
C LEU A 390 -5.03 -17.05 6.77
N ALA A 391 -4.74 -17.09 5.47
CA ALA A 391 -3.95 -16.07 4.78
C ALA A 391 -4.66 -14.71 4.79
N GLY A 392 -5.98 -14.69 4.60
CA GLY A 392 -6.80 -13.50 4.76
C GLY A 392 -6.80 -12.98 6.19
N SER A 393 -6.86 -13.88 7.18
CA SER A 393 -6.76 -13.50 8.60
C SER A 393 -5.38 -12.92 8.95
N TYR A 394 -4.32 -13.54 8.44
CA TYR A 394 -2.93 -13.08 8.58
C TYR A 394 -2.76 -11.69 7.99
N ALA A 395 -3.17 -11.53 6.73
CA ALA A 395 -3.05 -10.25 6.06
C ALA A 395 -3.92 -9.18 6.74
N ARG A 396 -5.05 -9.55 7.36
CA ARG A 396 -5.90 -8.62 8.13
C ARG A 396 -5.19 -8.16 9.39
N VAL A 397 -4.59 -9.08 10.14
CA VAL A 397 -3.80 -8.74 11.35
C VAL A 397 -2.62 -7.84 10.98
N LYS A 398 -1.88 -8.16 9.91
CA LYS A 398 -0.78 -7.32 9.41
C LYS A 398 -1.25 -5.94 8.98
N TYR A 399 -2.40 -5.89 8.32
CA TYR A 399 -2.99 -4.66 7.87
C TYR A 399 -3.44 -3.77 9.04
N GLU A 400 -4.21 -4.34 9.99
CA GLU A 400 -4.63 -3.67 11.23
C GLU A 400 -3.42 -3.16 12.02
N GLN A 401 -2.34 -3.93 12.07
CA GLN A 401 -1.08 -3.50 12.68
C GLN A 401 -0.49 -2.28 11.96
N LYS A 402 -0.34 -2.32 10.63
CA LYS A 402 0.20 -1.21 9.84
C LYS A 402 -0.65 0.07 9.98
N GLU A 403 -1.97 -0.07 10.01
CA GLU A 403 -2.88 1.05 10.24
C GLU A 403 -2.77 1.60 11.66
N SER A 404 -2.71 0.75 12.69
CA SER A 404 -2.57 1.23 14.07
C SER A 404 -1.31 2.09 14.25
N THR A 405 -0.21 1.70 13.60
CA THR A 405 1.06 2.45 13.59
C THR A 405 0.95 3.73 12.75
N ALA A 406 0.21 3.72 11.63
CA ALA A 406 0.02 4.89 10.77
C ALA A 406 -0.97 5.91 11.35
N ALA A 407 -2.04 5.46 12.00
CA ALA A 407 -3.09 6.28 12.59
C ALA A 407 -2.53 7.19 13.70
N GLY A 408 -1.54 6.72 14.46
CA GLY A 408 -0.83 7.56 15.44
C GLY A 408 0.02 8.69 14.83
N ARG A 409 0.24 8.70 13.51
CA ARG A 409 1.12 9.67 12.82
C ARG A 409 0.41 10.61 11.85
N ARG A 410 -0.85 10.38 11.51
CA ARG A 410 -1.56 11.19 10.49
C ARG A 410 -2.39 12.31 11.13
N SER A 411 -2.15 13.54 10.69
CA SER A 411 -2.97 14.71 11.03
C SER A 411 -4.30 14.79 10.25
N GLN A 412 -4.43 14.03 9.16
CA GLN A 412 -5.65 13.94 8.36
C GLN A 412 -6.34 12.61 8.61
N ALA A 413 -7.57 12.67 9.11
CA ALA A 413 -8.43 11.52 9.30
C ALA A 413 -9.33 11.33 8.07
N SER A 414 -9.36 10.11 7.55
CA SER A 414 -10.29 9.68 6.51
C SER A 414 -11.17 8.56 7.06
N LYS A 415 -12.42 8.47 6.62
CA LYS A 415 -13.34 7.36 6.92
C LYS A 415 -13.99 6.93 5.63
N LEU A 416 -14.11 5.62 5.42
CA LEU A 416 -14.89 5.09 4.30
C LEU A 416 -16.08 4.32 4.83
N ALA A 417 -17.24 4.50 4.21
CA ALA A 417 -18.42 3.69 4.42
C ALA A 417 -18.77 2.99 3.11
N VAL A 418 -18.80 1.66 3.14
CA VAL A 418 -19.22 0.82 2.02
C VAL A 418 -20.61 0.32 2.31
N ARG A 419 -21.56 0.70 1.46
CA ARG A 419 -22.92 0.18 1.48
C ARG A 419 -23.08 -0.81 0.34
N LYS A 420 -23.43 -2.05 0.66
CA LYS A 420 -23.68 -3.12 -0.30
C LYS A 420 -25.16 -3.53 -0.21
N ILE A 421 -25.86 -3.48 -1.35
CA ILE A 421 -27.19 -4.04 -1.54
C ILE A 421 -27.05 -5.28 -2.42
N GLU A 422 -27.57 -6.40 -1.96
CA GLU A 422 -27.65 -7.64 -2.73
C GLU A 422 -29.12 -7.99 -2.97
N MET A 423 -29.43 -8.35 -4.21
CA MET A 423 -30.75 -8.81 -4.64
C MET A 423 -30.58 -10.21 -5.22
N VAL A 424 -30.89 -11.22 -4.41
CA VAL A 424 -30.77 -12.63 -4.82
C VAL A 424 -32.05 -13.05 -5.52
N SER A 425 -31.99 -13.19 -6.84
CA SER A 425 -33.16 -13.56 -7.66
C SER A 425 -33.28 -15.08 -7.81
N ALA A 426 -32.16 -15.78 -7.96
CA ALA A 426 -32.13 -17.22 -8.14
C ALA A 426 -30.85 -17.85 -7.57
N GLN A 427 -30.88 -19.17 -7.48
CA GLN A 427 -29.75 -19.99 -7.12
C GLN A 427 -29.58 -21.07 -8.19
N ALA A 428 -28.37 -21.16 -8.75
CA ALA A 428 -28.01 -22.24 -9.65
C ALA A 428 -27.15 -23.27 -8.90
N ARG A 429 -27.43 -24.55 -9.15
CA ARG A 429 -26.73 -25.67 -8.53
C ARG A 429 -26.21 -26.61 -9.62
N LEU A 430 -24.92 -26.92 -9.54
CA LEU A 430 -24.25 -27.94 -10.34
C LEU A 430 -24.08 -29.16 -9.44
N PRO A 431 -24.67 -30.32 -9.77
CA PRO A 431 -24.55 -31.50 -8.93
C PRO A 431 -23.09 -31.98 -8.91
N ARG A 432 -22.51 -32.12 -7.72
CA ARG A 432 -21.17 -32.72 -7.56
C ARG A 432 -21.18 -34.18 -7.99
N ALA A 433 -22.20 -34.93 -7.57
CA ALA A 433 -22.39 -36.32 -7.98
C ALA A 433 -22.76 -36.37 -9.48
N GLY A 434 -21.92 -37.03 -10.26
CA GLY A 434 -22.12 -37.18 -11.71
C GLY A 434 -21.60 -36.01 -12.55
N ALA A 435 -20.93 -35.02 -11.96
CA ALA A 435 -20.19 -34.02 -12.74
C ALA A 435 -19.12 -34.72 -13.58
N ARG A 436 -19.18 -34.53 -14.90
CA ARG A 436 -18.17 -35.01 -15.85
C ARG A 436 -17.29 -33.83 -16.24
N LEU A 437 -15.99 -34.07 -16.28
CA LEU A 437 -15.07 -33.09 -16.86
C LEU A 437 -15.35 -32.98 -18.35
N SER A 438 -15.20 -31.76 -18.91
CA SER A 438 -15.30 -31.55 -20.34
C SER A 438 -14.25 -32.36 -21.09
N ARG A 439 -14.49 -32.63 -22.38
CA ARG A 439 -13.56 -33.39 -23.21
C ARG A 439 -12.19 -32.70 -23.27
N GLU A 440 -12.19 -31.38 -23.43
CA GLU A 440 -11.01 -30.54 -23.50
C GLU A 440 -10.21 -30.60 -22.19
N ALA A 441 -10.90 -30.57 -21.05
CA ALA A 441 -10.24 -30.72 -19.74
C ALA A 441 -9.62 -32.11 -19.60
N VAL A 442 -10.33 -33.19 -19.97
CA VAL A 442 -9.79 -34.56 -19.93
C VAL A 442 -8.56 -34.72 -20.82
N GLU A 443 -8.59 -34.18 -22.04
CA GLU A 443 -7.45 -34.19 -22.97
C GLU A 443 -6.25 -33.43 -22.38
N ALA A 444 -6.48 -32.27 -21.74
CA ALA A 444 -5.44 -31.51 -21.06
C ALA A 444 -4.84 -32.27 -19.86
N LEU A 445 -5.66 -32.92 -19.03
CA LEU A 445 -5.20 -33.77 -17.92
C LEU A 445 -4.41 -34.99 -18.43
N GLY A 446 -4.83 -35.59 -19.55
CA GLY A 446 -4.10 -36.65 -20.22
C GLY A 446 -2.69 -36.24 -20.65
N ARG A 447 -2.50 -34.99 -21.08
CA ARG A 447 -1.17 -34.43 -21.39
C ARG A 447 -0.30 -34.30 -20.14
N ILE A 448 -0.86 -33.91 -18.99
CA ILE A 448 -0.13 -33.85 -17.71
C ILE A 448 0.25 -35.27 -17.25
N ALA A 449 -0.66 -36.24 -17.39
CA ALA A 449 -0.45 -37.61 -16.94
C ALA A 449 0.65 -38.36 -17.71
N ARG A 450 0.79 -38.08 -19.01
CA ARG A 450 1.78 -38.74 -19.90
C ARG A 450 3.14 -38.05 -19.88
N GLU A 451 3.25 -36.87 -19.28
CA GLU A 451 4.50 -36.11 -19.22
C GLU A 451 5.45 -36.72 -18.18
N ALA A 452 6.61 -37.16 -18.67
CA ALA A 452 7.64 -37.82 -17.87
C ALA A 452 8.57 -36.82 -17.18
N ASP A 453 8.80 -35.66 -17.81
CA ASP A 453 9.58 -34.57 -17.25
C ASP A 453 8.73 -33.79 -16.23
N GLU A 454 9.15 -33.81 -14.96
CA GLU A 454 8.41 -33.16 -13.87
C GLU A 454 8.32 -31.63 -14.04
N ALA A 455 9.32 -30.99 -14.67
CA ALA A 455 9.27 -29.55 -14.92
C ALA A 455 8.24 -29.20 -16.00
N GLN A 456 8.18 -29.98 -17.08
CA GLN A 456 7.16 -29.81 -18.11
C GLN A 456 5.77 -30.18 -17.61
N ALA A 457 5.66 -31.21 -16.76
CA ALA A 457 4.41 -31.59 -16.14
C ALA A 457 3.87 -30.47 -15.23
N ALA A 458 4.75 -29.81 -14.45
CA ALA A 458 4.40 -28.65 -13.64
C ALA A 458 3.93 -27.46 -14.49
N GLU A 459 4.63 -27.15 -15.59
CA GLU A 459 4.21 -26.09 -16.52
C GLU A 459 2.84 -26.39 -17.16
N ARG A 460 2.59 -27.65 -17.55
CA ARG A 460 1.28 -28.08 -18.06
C ARG A 460 0.19 -28.01 -17.00
N ALA A 461 0.50 -28.33 -15.74
CA ALA A 461 -0.44 -28.20 -14.63
C ALA A 461 -0.80 -26.73 -14.37
N ARG A 462 0.18 -25.84 -14.43
CA ARG A 462 -0.03 -24.39 -14.35
C ARG A 462 -0.90 -23.87 -15.50
N ALA A 463 -0.59 -24.28 -16.73
CA ALA A 463 -1.38 -23.93 -17.91
C ALA A 463 -2.83 -24.43 -17.77
N PHE A 464 -3.03 -25.65 -17.28
CA PHE A 464 -4.37 -26.19 -17.00
C PHE A 464 -5.14 -25.33 -15.99
N ILE A 465 -4.52 -24.94 -14.87
CA ILE A 465 -5.17 -24.08 -13.87
C ILE A 465 -5.52 -22.71 -14.47
N ALA A 466 -4.64 -22.13 -15.29
CA ALA A 466 -4.92 -20.85 -15.96
C ALA A 466 -6.11 -20.94 -16.93
N GLU A 467 -6.21 -22.05 -17.67
CA GLU A 467 -7.20 -22.27 -18.72
C GLU A 467 -8.56 -22.72 -18.16
N PHE A 468 -8.58 -23.72 -17.29
CA PHE A 468 -9.80 -24.35 -16.79
C PHE A 468 -10.19 -23.95 -15.37
N GLY A 469 -9.27 -23.34 -14.61
CA GLY A 469 -9.46 -23.00 -13.21
C GLY A 469 -8.89 -24.04 -12.25
N SER A 470 -8.81 -23.65 -10.98
CA SER A 470 -8.41 -24.50 -9.84
C SER A 470 -9.60 -25.04 -9.05
N HIS A 471 -10.76 -24.37 -9.12
CA HIS A 471 -11.97 -24.71 -8.37
C HIS A 471 -13.21 -24.53 -9.24
N LEU A 472 -14.27 -25.27 -8.91
CA LEU A 472 -15.61 -25.15 -9.44
C LEU A 472 -16.57 -24.82 -8.29
N PHE A 473 -17.48 -23.87 -8.48
CA PHE A 473 -18.52 -23.59 -7.48
C PHE A 473 -19.78 -24.37 -7.80
N CYS A 474 -20.12 -25.35 -6.96
CA CYS A 474 -21.30 -26.19 -7.17
C CYS A 474 -22.62 -25.46 -6.88
N GLU A 475 -22.58 -24.30 -6.24
CA GLU A 475 -23.76 -23.51 -5.92
C GLU A 475 -23.43 -22.03 -6.13
N VAL A 476 -24.26 -21.30 -6.87
CA VAL A 476 -24.06 -19.87 -7.12
C VAL A 476 -25.37 -19.12 -6.95
N LYS A 477 -25.28 -17.88 -6.46
CA LYS A 477 -26.42 -16.97 -6.40
C LYS A 477 -26.40 -16.06 -7.62
N LEU A 478 -27.55 -15.99 -8.28
CA LEU A 478 -27.78 -15.14 -9.44
C LEU A 478 -28.69 -13.97 -9.04
N GLY A 479 -28.36 -12.78 -9.50
CA GLY A 479 -29.15 -11.59 -9.24
C GLY A 479 -28.35 -10.33 -9.51
N GLY A 480 -28.41 -9.36 -8.60
CA GLY A 480 -27.60 -8.16 -8.66
C GLY A 480 -26.96 -7.77 -7.32
N CYS A 481 -25.77 -7.18 -7.37
CA CYS A 481 -25.12 -6.50 -6.26
C CYS A 481 -24.88 -5.02 -6.62
N TYR A 482 -25.42 -4.10 -5.83
CA TYR A 482 -25.16 -2.67 -5.93
C TYR A 482 -24.32 -2.24 -4.74
N LYS A 483 -23.12 -1.77 -5.02
CA LYS A 483 -22.15 -1.29 -4.03
C LYS A 483 -21.99 0.20 -4.18
N SER A 484 -21.97 0.92 -3.06
CA SER A 484 -21.57 2.31 -2.99
C SER A 484 -20.49 2.50 -1.95
N VAL A 485 -19.43 3.21 -2.31
CA VAL A 485 -18.30 3.54 -1.43
C VAL A 485 -18.30 5.03 -1.23
N VAL A 486 -18.45 5.44 0.01
CA VAL A 486 -18.42 6.82 0.46
C VAL A 486 -17.13 7.05 1.21
N ARG A 487 -16.33 8.02 0.79
CA ARG A 487 -15.10 8.44 1.44
C ARG A 487 -15.30 9.82 2.04
N ALA A 488 -15.19 9.94 3.36
CA ALA A 488 -15.20 11.21 4.08
C ALA A 488 -13.77 11.54 4.54
N GLU A 489 -13.30 12.76 4.26
CA GLU A 489 -11.97 13.23 4.69
C GLU A 489 -12.11 14.55 5.45
N ALA A 490 -11.49 14.63 6.63
CA ALA A 490 -11.42 15.89 7.36
C ALA A 490 -10.28 16.76 6.82
N MET A 491 -10.59 18.03 6.54
CA MET A 491 -9.59 19.04 6.16
C MET A 491 -8.97 19.75 7.37
N ALA A 492 -9.46 19.46 8.58
CA ALA A 492 -8.94 19.96 9.86
C ALA A 492 -8.77 18.80 10.86
N GLU A 493 -8.15 19.05 12.03
CA GLU A 493 -8.15 18.12 13.17
C GLU A 493 -9.59 17.95 13.70
N ASP A 494 -10.36 17.14 13.00
CA ASP A 494 -11.71 16.78 13.36
C ASP A 494 -11.74 15.47 14.13
N SER A 495 -12.68 15.36 15.06
CA SER A 495 -12.88 14.12 15.79
C SER A 495 -13.35 13.03 14.82
N ILE A 496 -12.73 11.85 14.91
CA ILE A 496 -13.04 10.63 14.16
C ILE A 496 -14.55 10.30 14.17
N GLY A 497 -15.26 10.66 15.24
CA GLY A 497 -16.72 10.49 15.37
C GLY A 497 -17.54 11.31 14.36
N VAL A 498 -17.13 12.54 14.04
CA VAL A 498 -17.81 13.39 13.05
C VAL A 498 -17.68 12.78 11.65
N LEU A 499 -16.50 12.28 11.31
CA LEU A 499 -16.25 11.62 10.02
C LEU A 499 -17.06 10.33 9.84
N SER A 500 -17.15 9.49 10.88
CA SER A 500 -17.95 8.27 10.82
C SER A 500 -19.44 8.57 10.62
N LYS A 501 -19.97 9.59 11.32
CA LYS A 501 -21.36 10.04 11.15
C LYS A 501 -21.59 10.59 9.74
N ALA A 502 -20.69 11.44 9.23
CA ALA A 502 -20.79 12.02 7.89
C ALA A 502 -20.76 10.93 6.79
N ALA A 503 -19.81 9.99 6.87
CA ALA A 503 -19.72 8.88 5.91
C ALA A 503 -20.97 7.99 5.93
N SER A 504 -21.52 7.69 7.13
CA SER A 504 -22.73 6.89 7.27
C SER A 504 -23.97 7.58 6.72
N LEU A 505 -24.14 8.86 7.03
CA LEU A 505 -25.25 9.67 6.52
C LEU A 505 -25.20 9.76 5.00
N ALA A 506 -24.04 10.06 4.42
CA ALA A 506 -23.86 10.12 2.97
C ALA A 506 -24.11 8.75 2.29
N ALA A 507 -23.69 7.65 2.92
CA ALA A 507 -23.98 6.30 2.42
C ALA A 507 -25.48 5.97 2.45
N GLY A 508 -26.19 6.40 3.50
CA GLY A 508 -27.64 6.30 3.61
C GLY A 508 -28.40 7.24 2.66
N TRP A 509 -27.83 8.37 2.25
CA TRP A 509 -28.50 9.32 1.36
C TRP A 509 -28.51 8.85 -0.10
N LYS A 510 -27.37 8.43 -0.64
CA LYS A 510 -27.28 7.91 -2.02
C LYS A 510 -28.17 6.69 -2.27
N ALA A 511 -28.41 5.91 -1.21
CA ALA A 511 -29.30 4.77 -1.20
C ALA A 511 -30.75 5.08 -1.57
N SER A 512 -31.25 6.21 -1.08
CA SER A 512 -32.69 6.44 -0.90
C SER A 512 -33.42 6.87 -2.17
N GLY A 513 -32.72 6.98 -3.31
CA GLY A 513 -33.29 7.35 -4.61
C GLY A 513 -33.93 8.75 -4.68
N ALA A 514 -34.21 9.39 -3.54
CA ALA A 514 -34.98 10.62 -3.41
C ALA A 514 -34.11 11.87 -3.21
N ALA A 515 -32.79 11.73 -3.01
CA ALA A 515 -31.95 12.88 -2.65
C ALA A 515 -30.79 13.05 -3.64
N THR A 516 -31.10 13.50 -4.86
CA THR A 516 -30.09 14.23 -5.65
C THR A 516 -30.13 15.71 -5.23
N TYR A 517 -28.96 16.23 -4.85
CA TYR A 517 -28.52 17.63 -4.91
C TYR A 517 -28.72 18.66 -3.78
N VAL A 518 -29.61 18.50 -2.79
CA VAL A 518 -30.04 19.70 -2.03
C VAL A 518 -29.80 19.68 -0.51
N GLY A 519 -29.41 18.53 0.06
CA GLY A 519 -29.31 18.37 1.53
C GLY A 519 -27.99 18.81 2.19
N LEU A 520 -26.88 18.86 1.45
CA LEU A 520 -25.61 19.46 1.88
C LEU A 520 -25.41 20.66 0.98
N GLY A 521 -25.52 21.87 1.54
CA GLY A 521 -25.69 23.11 0.80
C GLY A 521 -24.84 23.21 -0.47
N PHE A 522 -25.54 23.19 -1.61
CA PHE A 522 -25.17 23.76 -2.91
C PHE A 522 -23.67 23.66 -3.25
N LEU A 523 -23.22 22.58 -3.92
CA LEU A 523 -22.06 22.56 -4.84
C LEU A 523 -21.85 21.17 -5.47
N GLY A 524 -21.60 21.13 -6.78
CA GLY A 524 -21.14 19.95 -7.52
C GLY A 524 -21.78 19.83 -8.92
N THR A 525 -21.01 19.75 -9.98
CA THR A 525 -21.48 19.44 -11.33
C THR A 525 -21.53 17.93 -11.53
N GLY A 526 -22.70 17.39 -11.91
CA GLY A 526 -22.91 15.95 -12.03
C GLY A 526 -22.45 15.42 -13.39
N GLY A 527 -21.41 14.59 -13.40
CA GLY A 527 -21.12 13.69 -14.52
C GLY A 527 -21.95 12.42 -14.39
N THR A 528 -22.63 12.01 -15.46
CA THR A 528 -23.26 10.69 -15.55
C THR A 528 -22.18 9.62 -15.47
N ALA A 529 -22.17 8.83 -14.40
CA ALA A 529 -21.18 7.77 -14.21
C ALA A 529 -21.48 6.59 -15.15
N ASN A 530 -20.66 6.43 -16.18
CA ASN A 530 -20.56 5.18 -16.93
C ASN A 530 -19.75 4.16 -16.11
N GLU A 531 -19.82 2.88 -16.51
CA GLU A 531 -19.12 1.77 -15.88
C GLU A 531 -17.62 2.08 -15.69
N GLY A 532 -17.20 2.30 -14.44
CA GLY A 532 -15.82 2.64 -14.08
C GLY A 532 -15.53 4.11 -13.74
N ASP A 533 -16.49 5.03 -13.87
CA ASP A 533 -16.27 6.45 -13.57
C ASP A 533 -16.49 6.81 -12.10
N LYS A 534 -15.48 7.49 -11.52
CA LYS A 534 -15.55 8.13 -10.21
C LYS A 534 -16.28 9.46 -10.34
N ALA A 535 -17.54 9.52 -9.92
CA ALA A 535 -18.19 10.80 -9.64
C ALA A 535 -17.55 11.41 -8.38
N GLN A 536 -16.77 12.48 -8.53
CA GLN A 536 -16.33 13.31 -7.42
C GLN A 536 -17.42 14.34 -7.12
N ALA A 537 -17.90 14.33 -5.88
CA ALA A 537 -18.75 15.38 -5.34
C ALA A 537 -18.00 15.97 -4.15
N GLU A 538 -17.94 17.29 -4.03
CA GLU A 538 -17.41 17.95 -2.84
C GLU A 538 -18.60 18.55 -2.09
N GLY A 539 -18.87 18.06 -0.89
CA GLY A 539 -19.97 18.55 -0.05
C GLY A 539 -19.45 19.18 1.23
N PHE A 540 -20.02 20.30 1.66
CA PHE A 540 -19.71 20.94 2.95
C PHE A 540 -20.86 20.69 3.93
N SER A 541 -20.57 20.10 5.08
CA SER A 541 -21.56 19.98 6.17
C SER A 541 -21.58 21.26 7.00
N LYS A 542 -22.72 21.96 6.96
CA LYS A 542 -23.08 22.99 7.94
C LYS A 542 -24.23 22.45 8.79
N ASP A 543 -23.93 21.65 9.79
CA ASP A 543 -24.86 21.48 10.90
C ASP A 543 -24.15 21.72 12.23
N GLU A 544 -24.80 22.56 13.03
CA GLU A 544 -24.43 23.15 14.32
C GLU A 544 -23.55 24.42 14.28
N ARG A 545 -24.09 25.46 14.94
CA ARG A 545 -23.53 26.80 15.04
C ARG A 545 -22.12 26.74 15.66
N ASN A 546 -21.20 27.47 15.02
CA ASN A 546 -19.79 27.70 15.34
C ASN A 546 -18.79 26.63 14.86
N GLN A 547 -17.98 27.06 13.87
CA GLN A 547 -16.82 26.42 13.22
C GLN A 547 -17.15 25.50 12.04
N LEU A 548 -17.06 26.10 10.84
CA LEU A 548 -17.01 25.39 9.55
C LEU A 548 -15.78 24.47 9.52
N LYS A 549 -16.00 23.19 9.81
CA LYS A 549 -15.03 22.12 9.62
C LYS A 549 -15.33 21.47 8.28
N SER A 550 -14.43 21.64 7.30
CA SER A 550 -14.61 21.13 5.93
C SER A 550 -14.33 19.63 5.91
N VAL A 551 -15.38 18.83 5.67
CA VAL A 551 -15.27 17.40 5.39
C VAL A 551 -15.52 17.18 3.90
N ARG A 552 -14.58 16.63 3.14
CA ARG A 552 -14.78 16.24 1.74
C ARG A 552 -15.44 14.86 1.67
N ILE A 553 -16.45 14.67 0.81
CA ILE A 553 -17.18 13.40 0.69
C ILE A 553 -17.17 12.90 -0.77
N ASP A 554 -16.30 11.97 -1.13
CA ASP A 554 -16.31 11.34 -2.46
C ASP A 554 -17.20 10.09 -2.46
N ILE A 555 -18.05 9.91 -3.49
CA ILE A 555 -18.94 8.74 -3.56
C ILE A 555 -18.83 8.01 -4.90
N SER A 556 -18.33 6.77 -4.87
CA SER A 556 -18.38 5.87 -6.03
C SER A 556 -19.50 4.85 -5.89
N SER A 557 -20.03 4.37 -7.02
CA SER A 557 -20.95 3.24 -7.07
C SER A 557 -20.52 2.26 -8.14
N HIS A 558 -20.74 0.98 -7.86
CA HIS A 558 -20.50 -0.12 -8.76
C HIS A 558 -21.67 -1.11 -8.67
N ALA A 559 -22.14 -1.60 -9.81
CA ALA A 559 -23.24 -2.55 -9.87
C ALA A 559 -22.83 -3.77 -10.69
N ILE A 560 -23.08 -4.97 -10.16
CA ILE A 560 -22.91 -6.25 -10.84
C ILE A 560 -24.31 -6.82 -11.04
N GLY A 561 -24.67 -7.14 -12.28
CA GLY A 561 -26.05 -7.47 -12.63
C GLY A 561 -26.97 -6.26 -12.54
N GLY A 562 -28.18 -6.39 -13.08
CA GLY A 562 -29.05 -5.26 -13.35
C GLY A 562 -28.51 -4.42 -14.51
N LEU A 563 -29.14 -3.28 -14.75
CA LEU A 563 -28.64 -2.28 -15.70
C LEU A 563 -27.70 -1.32 -14.97
N PRO A 564 -26.46 -1.14 -15.46
CA PRO A 564 -25.49 -0.23 -14.85
C PRO A 564 -25.93 1.24 -15.00
N GLY A 565 -25.36 2.13 -14.19
CA GLY A 565 -25.64 3.58 -14.23
C GLY A 565 -26.97 4.01 -13.59
N LEU A 566 -27.83 3.06 -13.22
CA LEU A 566 -29.10 3.34 -12.53
C LEU A 566 -28.91 3.66 -11.04
N SER A 567 -29.86 4.42 -10.48
CA SER A 567 -29.97 4.57 -9.02
C SER A 567 -30.29 3.22 -8.36
N ALA A 568 -30.01 3.06 -7.07
CA ALA A 568 -30.20 1.77 -6.39
C ALA A 568 -31.62 1.20 -6.55
N ASP A 569 -32.67 2.03 -6.54
CA ASP A 569 -34.04 1.56 -6.68
C ASP A 569 -34.40 1.20 -8.13
N LEU A 570 -33.98 1.99 -9.11
CA LEU A 570 -34.14 1.67 -10.54
C LEU A 570 -33.37 0.42 -10.94
N TRP A 571 -32.16 0.30 -10.41
CA TRP A 571 -31.32 -0.86 -10.56
C TRP A 571 -32.01 -2.13 -10.02
N LYS A 572 -32.67 -2.08 -8.84
CA LYS A 572 -33.46 -3.21 -8.33
C LYS A 572 -34.56 -3.64 -9.30
N TYR A 573 -35.30 -2.68 -9.86
CA TYR A 573 -36.37 -3.00 -10.84
C TYR A 573 -35.82 -3.68 -12.09
N SER A 574 -34.63 -3.29 -12.55
CA SER A 574 -33.99 -3.90 -13.73
C SER A 574 -33.66 -5.39 -13.54
N LEU A 575 -33.57 -5.88 -12.30
CA LEU A 575 -33.36 -7.29 -11.99
C LEU A 575 -34.62 -8.14 -12.12
N GLY A 576 -35.77 -7.56 -12.48
CA GLY A 576 -36.99 -8.31 -12.80
C GLY A 576 -36.83 -9.28 -13.98
N LYS A 577 -35.80 -9.11 -14.81
CA LYS A 577 -35.46 -9.99 -15.93
C LYS A 577 -34.19 -10.79 -15.66
N ASN A 578 -34.23 -12.08 -15.97
CA ASN A 578 -33.11 -12.98 -15.72
C ASN A 578 -31.91 -12.78 -16.65
N GLN A 579 -32.09 -12.09 -17.78
CA GLN A 579 -30.99 -11.64 -18.65
C GLN A 579 -30.07 -10.64 -17.93
N ASN A 580 -30.60 -9.92 -16.96
CA ASN A 580 -29.84 -8.96 -16.15
C ASN A 580 -29.25 -9.60 -14.90
N TRP A 581 -29.50 -10.89 -14.66
CA TRP A 581 -28.88 -11.58 -13.52
C TRP A 581 -27.43 -11.88 -13.82
N ARG A 582 -26.57 -11.61 -12.85
CA ARG A 582 -25.17 -12.01 -12.86
C ARG A 582 -24.87 -12.85 -11.64
N VAL A 583 -23.72 -13.52 -11.64
CA VAL A 583 -23.25 -14.17 -10.42
C VAL A 583 -22.85 -13.11 -9.40
N ILE A 584 -23.57 -13.09 -8.29
CA ILE A 584 -23.33 -12.17 -7.18
C ILE A 584 -22.69 -12.85 -5.99
N ASP A 585 -22.79 -14.18 -5.93
CA ASP A 585 -22.23 -14.97 -4.85
C ASP A 585 -21.86 -16.38 -5.33
N ARG A 586 -20.76 -16.93 -4.82
CA ARG A 586 -20.21 -18.24 -5.20
C ARG A 586 -20.05 -19.13 -3.96
N LEU A 587 -20.87 -20.17 -3.85
CA LEU A 587 -20.97 -21.05 -2.69
C LEU A 587 -20.41 -22.44 -3.01
N ARG A 588 -19.91 -23.13 -1.96
CA ARG A 588 -19.45 -24.53 -2.03
C ARG A 588 -18.43 -24.77 -3.17
N PRO A 589 -17.24 -24.15 -3.10
CA PRO A 589 -16.20 -24.49 -4.05
C PRO A 589 -15.76 -25.95 -3.86
N VAL A 590 -15.43 -26.58 -4.98
CA VAL A 590 -14.84 -27.90 -5.08
C VAL A 590 -13.57 -27.76 -5.91
N GLU A 591 -12.47 -28.25 -5.39
CA GLU A 591 -11.17 -28.22 -6.03
C GLU A 591 -11.16 -29.15 -7.23
N VAL A 592 -10.47 -28.76 -8.30
CA VAL A 592 -10.43 -29.60 -9.51
C VAL A 592 -9.76 -30.95 -9.23
N TRP A 593 -8.75 -31.01 -8.38
CA TRP A 593 -8.12 -32.28 -7.99
C TRP A 593 -9.03 -33.14 -7.10
N ALA A 594 -9.91 -32.55 -6.29
CA ALA A 594 -10.91 -33.30 -5.53
C ALA A 594 -12.03 -33.81 -6.46
N LEU A 595 -12.49 -32.96 -7.39
CA LEU A 595 -13.43 -33.34 -8.43
C LEU A 595 -12.87 -34.47 -9.30
N LEU A 596 -11.59 -34.42 -9.67
CA LEU A 596 -10.93 -35.45 -10.46
C LEU A 596 -10.86 -36.80 -9.72
N ARG A 597 -10.68 -36.81 -8.40
CA ARG A 597 -10.73 -38.03 -7.58
C ARG A 597 -12.11 -38.68 -7.65
N ASP A 598 -13.16 -37.87 -7.53
CA ASP A 598 -14.55 -38.33 -7.51
C ASP A 598 -15.13 -38.63 -8.90
N ALA A 599 -14.67 -37.92 -9.94
CA ALA A 599 -15.21 -38.00 -11.28
C ALA A 599 -14.73 -39.26 -12.02
N ASN A 600 -15.58 -39.77 -12.90
CA ASN A 600 -15.17 -40.79 -13.85
C ASN A 600 -14.46 -40.10 -15.02
N ALA A 601 -13.14 -39.96 -14.92
CA ALA A 601 -12.29 -39.44 -15.98
C ALA A 601 -11.87 -40.58 -16.90
N ASP A 602 -12.69 -40.84 -17.92
CA ASP A 602 -12.41 -41.85 -18.95
C ASP A 602 -11.02 -41.58 -19.57
N GLY A 603 -10.15 -42.60 -19.57
CA GLY A 603 -8.81 -42.50 -20.16
C GLY A 603 -7.65 -42.20 -19.21
N LEU A 604 -7.89 -42.04 -17.90
CA LEU A 604 -6.83 -41.98 -16.88
C LEU A 604 -6.91 -43.18 -15.93
N SER A 605 -5.78 -43.89 -15.74
CA SER A 605 -5.67 -44.90 -14.68
C SER A 605 -5.76 -44.27 -13.29
N SER A 606 -6.10 -45.05 -12.25
CA SER A 606 -6.14 -44.55 -10.87
C SER A 606 -4.79 -43.95 -10.41
N GLU A 607 -3.68 -44.54 -10.86
CA GLU A 607 -2.34 -44.03 -10.57
C GLU A 607 -2.04 -42.71 -11.28
N GLN A 608 -2.36 -42.62 -12.58
CA GLN A 608 -2.23 -41.39 -13.35
C GLN A 608 -3.09 -40.27 -12.78
N ARG A 609 -4.31 -40.60 -12.35
CA ARG A 609 -5.24 -39.67 -11.73
C ARG A 609 -4.66 -39.07 -10.46
N GLU A 610 -4.14 -39.89 -9.54
CA GLU A 610 -3.55 -39.39 -8.30
C GLU A 610 -2.27 -38.58 -8.55
N ALA A 611 -1.45 -38.98 -9.53
CA ALA A 611 -0.28 -38.20 -9.93
C ALA A 611 -0.68 -36.81 -10.46
N VAL A 612 -1.70 -36.73 -11.30
CA VAL A 612 -2.24 -35.45 -11.80
C VAL A 612 -2.84 -34.62 -10.67
N CYS A 613 -3.61 -35.23 -9.76
CA CYS A 613 -4.15 -34.53 -8.58
C CYS A 613 -3.04 -33.86 -7.76
N ARG A 614 -1.96 -34.58 -7.44
CA ARG A 614 -0.81 -34.02 -6.71
C ARG A 614 -0.12 -32.89 -7.47
N ARG A 615 0.05 -33.04 -8.79
CA ARG A 615 0.68 -32.00 -9.64
C ARG A 615 -0.17 -30.73 -9.71
N LEU A 616 -1.49 -30.86 -9.85
CA LEU A 616 -2.41 -29.71 -9.84
C LEU A 616 -2.43 -29.02 -8.47
N GLU A 617 -2.53 -29.78 -7.39
CA GLU A 617 -2.51 -29.23 -6.03
C GLU A 617 -1.20 -28.49 -5.75
N ARG A 618 -0.06 -29.10 -6.11
CA ARG A 618 1.26 -28.48 -5.98
C ARG A 618 1.41 -27.21 -6.80
N SER A 619 0.99 -27.22 -8.06
CA SER A 619 1.03 -26.03 -8.92
C SER A 619 0.13 -24.93 -8.37
N TRP A 620 -1.06 -25.25 -7.86
CA TRP A 620 -1.91 -24.27 -7.19
C TRP A 620 -1.21 -23.63 -5.97
N VAL A 621 -0.61 -24.44 -5.09
CA VAL A 621 0.12 -23.93 -3.91
C VAL A 621 1.30 -23.06 -4.33
N ARG A 622 2.15 -23.56 -5.23
CA ARG A 622 3.44 -22.95 -5.57
C ARG A 622 3.36 -21.78 -6.54
N ASP A 623 2.45 -21.85 -7.50
CA ASP A 623 2.40 -20.89 -8.61
C ASP A 623 1.31 -19.83 -8.44
N TYR A 624 0.33 -20.06 -7.55
CA TYR A 624 -0.79 -19.13 -7.34
C TYR A 624 -0.95 -18.70 -5.88
N PHE A 625 -1.06 -19.65 -4.94
CA PHE A 625 -1.32 -19.33 -3.53
C PHE A 625 -0.13 -18.62 -2.86
N LEU A 626 1.06 -19.21 -2.88
CA LEU A 626 2.25 -18.65 -2.23
C LEU A 626 2.72 -17.34 -2.86
N PRO A 627 2.78 -17.17 -4.20
CA PRO A 627 3.16 -15.89 -4.80
C PRO A 627 2.24 -14.74 -4.39
N ASP A 628 0.92 -14.98 -4.33
CA ASP A 628 -0.02 -13.96 -3.87
C ASP A 628 0.12 -13.68 -2.37
N LEU A 629 0.37 -14.71 -1.55
CA LEU A 629 0.67 -14.54 -0.12
C LEU A 629 1.95 -13.70 0.08
N PHE A 630 3.00 -13.96 -0.69
CA PHE A 630 4.27 -13.24 -0.65
C PHE A 630 4.16 -11.82 -1.22
N ALA A 631 3.22 -11.57 -2.13
CA ALA A 631 2.91 -10.21 -2.59
C ALA A 631 2.22 -9.38 -1.51
N LEU A 632 1.49 -10.01 -0.58
CA LEU A 632 0.93 -9.33 0.60
C LEU A 632 1.99 -9.03 1.66
N ASP A 633 2.94 -9.94 1.87
CA ASP A 633 4.04 -9.76 2.81
C ASP A 633 5.31 -10.44 2.28
N ALA A 634 6.23 -9.62 1.76
CA ALA A 634 7.49 -10.10 1.21
C ALA A 634 8.39 -10.79 2.26
N GLY A 635 8.22 -10.47 3.55
CA GLY A 635 8.95 -11.11 4.65
C GLY A 635 8.68 -12.61 4.77
N LEU A 636 7.51 -13.06 4.31
CA LEU A 636 7.12 -14.47 4.33
C LEU A 636 7.95 -15.37 3.41
N LYS A 637 8.67 -14.81 2.42
CA LYS A 637 9.56 -15.59 1.56
C LYS A 637 10.67 -16.31 2.32
N SER A 638 11.05 -15.77 3.49
CA SER A 638 12.04 -16.36 4.38
C SER A 638 11.48 -17.49 5.27
N ASN A 639 10.16 -17.64 5.34
CA ASN A 639 9.53 -18.65 6.17
C ASN A 639 9.73 -20.04 5.54
N ARG A 640 10.53 -20.88 6.19
CA ARG A 640 10.88 -22.23 5.72
C ARG A 640 9.66 -23.12 5.49
N ALA A 641 8.68 -23.11 6.40
CA ALA A 641 7.49 -23.95 6.28
C ALA A 641 6.65 -23.57 5.04
N LEU A 642 6.49 -22.27 4.75
CA LEU A 642 5.84 -21.82 3.52
C LEU A 642 6.68 -22.13 2.28
N ALA A 643 8.00 -21.99 2.35
CA ALA A 643 8.92 -22.31 1.26
C ALA A 643 8.98 -23.82 0.96
N GLU A 644 8.65 -24.68 1.91
CA GLU A 644 8.59 -26.13 1.76
C GLU A 644 7.18 -26.65 1.41
N ALA A 645 6.12 -25.88 1.67
CA ALA A 645 4.73 -26.27 1.39
C ALA A 645 4.47 -26.60 -0.09
N ASP A 646 4.07 -27.84 -0.37
CA ASP A 646 3.78 -28.37 -1.70
C ASP A 646 2.36 -28.95 -1.84
N SER A 647 1.60 -28.95 -0.74
CA SER A 647 0.21 -29.40 -0.65
C SER A 647 -0.63 -28.36 0.09
N VAL A 648 -1.95 -28.42 -0.06
CA VAL A 648 -2.88 -27.54 0.64
C VAL A 648 -2.73 -27.73 2.15
N ALA A 649 -2.61 -28.97 2.63
CA ALA A 649 -2.42 -29.26 4.05
C ALA A 649 -1.14 -28.62 4.61
N ALA A 650 -0.02 -28.75 3.91
CA ALA A 650 1.23 -28.11 4.32
C ALA A 650 1.13 -26.58 4.31
N ALA A 651 0.46 -26.00 3.31
CA ALA A 651 0.21 -24.56 3.27
C ALA A 651 -0.70 -24.09 4.41
N VAL A 652 -1.76 -24.85 4.73
CA VAL A 652 -2.63 -24.61 5.89
C VAL A 652 -1.80 -24.60 7.18
N ASP A 653 -1.00 -25.64 7.42
CA ASP A 653 -0.22 -25.76 8.65
C ASP A 653 0.82 -24.65 8.77
N ALA A 654 1.47 -24.30 7.65
CA ALA A 654 2.43 -23.21 7.60
C ALA A 654 1.77 -21.85 7.91
N VAL A 655 0.62 -21.53 7.29
CA VAL A 655 -0.09 -20.26 7.56
C VAL A 655 -0.73 -20.26 8.95
N ALA A 656 -1.23 -21.39 9.44
CA ALA A 656 -1.71 -21.54 10.81
C ALA A 656 -0.58 -21.31 11.82
N GLY A 657 0.61 -21.81 11.51
CA GLY A 657 1.85 -21.56 12.25
C GLY A 657 2.18 -20.06 12.33
N LEU A 658 2.00 -19.31 11.24
CA LEU A 658 2.13 -17.85 11.26
C LEU A 658 1.12 -17.20 12.21
N MET A 659 -0.11 -17.69 12.28
CA MET A 659 -1.16 -17.09 13.12
C MET A 659 -1.05 -17.46 14.60
N ARG A 660 -0.31 -18.52 14.93
CA ARG A 660 -0.07 -18.91 16.31
C ARG A 660 0.90 -17.93 16.95
N ALA A 661 0.56 -17.40 18.12
CA ALA A 661 1.49 -16.60 18.92
C ALA A 661 2.80 -17.40 19.13
N PRO A 662 3.97 -16.88 18.72
CA PRO A 662 5.22 -17.60 18.90
C PRO A 662 5.47 -17.83 20.38
N ARG A 663 6.14 -18.92 20.73
CA ARG A 663 6.50 -19.18 22.13
C ARG A 663 7.64 -18.26 22.53
N LEU A 664 7.52 -17.62 23.69
CA LEU A 664 8.59 -16.76 24.20
C LEU A 664 9.52 -17.59 25.08
N ARG A 665 10.65 -18.04 24.52
CA ARG A 665 11.69 -18.78 25.22
C ARG A 665 12.60 -17.81 25.98
N VAL A 666 12.41 -17.65 27.28
CA VAL A 666 13.13 -16.65 28.08
C VAL A 666 14.25 -17.29 28.88
N SER A 667 15.41 -16.64 28.88
CA SER A 667 16.57 -17.00 29.70
C SER A 667 17.01 -15.81 30.55
N CYS A 668 17.63 -16.12 31.69
CA CYS A 668 18.27 -15.12 32.52
C CYS A 668 19.77 -15.34 32.58
N PHE A 669 20.52 -14.27 32.43
CA PHE A 669 21.96 -14.25 32.55
C PHE A 669 22.33 -13.41 33.76
N ARG A 670 23.22 -13.94 34.59
CA ARG A 670 23.67 -13.30 35.81
C ARG A 670 25.18 -13.38 35.90
N LYS A 671 25.81 -12.26 36.20
CA LYS A 671 27.24 -12.20 36.50
C LYS A 671 27.49 -11.33 37.72
N THR A 672 28.22 -11.88 38.68
CA THR A 672 28.72 -11.14 39.84
C THR A 672 30.14 -10.68 39.56
N PHE A 673 30.46 -9.52 40.12
CA PHE A 673 31.75 -8.86 40.04
C PHE A 673 32.23 -8.57 41.46
N PRO A 674 33.54 -8.76 41.73
CA PRO A 674 34.09 -8.48 43.04
C PRO A 674 33.92 -7.00 43.39
N ALA A 675 34.05 -6.70 44.68
CA ALA A 675 34.05 -5.33 45.16
C ALA A 675 35.12 -4.50 44.46
N ALA A 676 34.70 -3.38 43.89
CA ALA A 676 35.57 -2.44 43.20
C ALA A 676 35.10 -1.01 43.45
N HIS A 677 36.06 -0.09 43.52
CA HIS A 677 35.79 1.34 43.59
C HIS A 677 34.92 1.81 42.40
N THR A 678 35.28 1.36 41.22
CA THR A 678 34.54 1.62 39.99
C THR A 678 34.33 0.31 39.28
N MET A 679 33.08 0.01 38.94
CA MET A 679 32.75 -1.09 38.05
C MET A 679 32.44 -0.50 36.68
N ARG A 680 33.08 -1.02 35.64
CA ARG A 680 32.70 -0.77 34.25
C ARG A 680 32.86 -2.06 33.48
N CYS A 681 31.75 -2.66 33.10
CA CYS A 681 31.76 -3.96 32.45
C CYS A 681 30.59 -4.08 31.48
N ALA A 682 30.74 -5.01 30.54
CA ALA A 682 29.69 -5.43 29.65
C ALA A 682 29.46 -6.94 29.81
N LEU A 683 28.20 -7.35 29.75
CA LEU A 683 27.80 -8.75 29.70
C LEU A 683 27.32 -9.07 28.29
N ASP A 684 28.13 -9.82 27.55
CA ASP A 684 27.77 -10.28 26.21
C ASP A 684 26.91 -11.53 26.27
N LEU A 685 25.81 -11.52 25.51
CA LEU A 685 24.98 -12.70 25.35
C LEU A 685 25.48 -13.58 24.18
N PRO A 686 25.27 -14.91 24.25
CA PRO A 686 25.54 -15.79 23.12
C PRO A 686 24.70 -15.45 21.88
N GLU A 687 25.03 -16.04 20.73
CA GLU A 687 24.23 -15.92 19.50
C GLU A 687 22.78 -16.38 19.74
N HIS A 688 21.84 -15.82 18.97
CA HIS A 688 20.39 -16.05 19.06
C HIS A 688 19.70 -15.52 20.32
N TYR A 689 20.41 -14.85 21.23
CA TYR A 689 19.79 -14.16 22.37
C TYR A 689 19.58 -12.69 22.08
N LYS A 690 18.37 -12.18 22.39
CA LYS A 690 18.01 -10.76 22.30
C LYS A 690 17.58 -10.25 23.68
N ILE A 691 18.13 -9.14 24.13
CA ILE A 691 17.85 -8.60 25.47
C ILE A 691 16.43 -8.04 25.54
N LEU A 692 15.62 -8.52 26.48
CA LEU A 692 14.29 -7.96 26.79
C LEU A 692 14.37 -6.92 27.92
N SER A 693 15.24 -7.16 28.89
CA SER A 693 15.42 -6.27 30.03
C SER A 693 16.70 -6.62 30.77
N GLY A 694 17.14 -5.76 31.67
CA GLY A 694 18.31 -6.04 32.48
C GLY A 694 18.63 -4.89 33.41
N GLY A 695 19.77 -5.03 34.07
CA GLY A 695 20.26 -3.97 34.92
C GLY A 695 21.47 -4.36 35.72
N ALA A 696 21.96 -3.41 36.50
CA ALA A 696 23.01 -3.64 37.47
C ALA A 696 22.60 -3.18 38.86
N ALA A 697 23.14 -3.86 39.87
CA ALA A 697 22.94 -3.51 41.27
C ALA A 697 24.11 -3.94 42.13
N THR A 698 24.26 -3.27 43.26
CA THR A 698 25.05 -3.78 44.40
C THR A 698 24.29 -4.90 45.10
N LEU A 699 24.99 -5.92 45.60
CA LEU A 699 24.35 -7.02 46.32
C LEU A 699 23.79 -6.57 47.69
N GLN A 700 24.47 -5.64 48.37
CA GLN A 700 23.97 -4.99 49.58
C GLN A 700 23.81 -3.49 49.40
N THR A 701 22.70 -2.97 49.91
CA THR A 701 22.14 -1.66 49.52
C THR A 701 22.64 -0.49 50.37
N LYS A 702 23.18 -0.73 51.57
CA LYS A 702 23.58 0.35 52.51
C LYS A 702 24.88 1.06 52.11
N GLU A 703 25.84 0.34 51.54
CA GLU A 703 27.18 0.87 51.24
C GLU A 703 27.54 0.81 49.74
N GLY A 704 26.58 0.48 48.87
CA GLY A 704 26.81 0.21 47.45
C GLY A 704 27.29 1.40 46.61
N ASN A 705 27.94 1.13 45.49
CA ASN A 705 28.30 2.13 44.49
C ASN A 705 27.05 2.73 43.80
N PHE A 706 27.15 3.98 43.37
CA PHE A 706 26.09 4.65 42.62
C PHE A 706 26.08 4.18 41.17
N LEU A 707 24.89 3.98 40.62
CA LEU A 707 24.66 3.56 39.25
C LEU A 707 24.78 4.77 38.31
N ILE A 708 25.85 4.78 37.52
CA ILE A 708 26.14 5.86 36.56
C ILE A 708 25.45 5.60 35.23
N SER A 709 25.60 4.37 34.73
CA SER A 709 24.99 3.91 33.48
C SER A 709 24.60 2.45 33.60
N SER A 710 23.47 2.07 33.00
CA SER A 710 23.03 0.69 32.87
C SER A 710 22.12 0.61 31.66
N TYR A 711 22.59 0.00 30.56
CA TYR A 711 21.87 0.04 29.30
C TYR A 711 22.20 -1.13 28.35
N PRO A 712 21.24 -1.53 27.50
CA PRO A 712 21.48 -2.51 26.44
C PRO A 712 22.17 -1.88 25.22
N SER A 713 22.90 -2.70 24.47
CA SER A 713 23.41 -2.38 23.13
C SER A 713 23.26 -3.59 22.20
N TYR A 714 23.26 -3.34 20.89
CA TYR A 714 23.25 -4.36 19.86
C TYR A 714 24.28 -4.01 18.78
N ASP A 715 25.21 -4.92 18.54
CA ASP A 715 26.18 -4.83 17.46
C ASP A 715 25.66 -5.63 16.24
N PRO A 716 25.22 -4.97 15.16
CA PRO A 716 24.68 -5.65 13.98
C PRO A 716 25.76 -6.42 13.20
N ALA A 717 27.03 -6.03 13.28
CA ALA A 717 28.13 -6.71 12.58
C ALA A 717 28.40 -8.08 13.22
N LEU A 718 28.29 -8.16 14.54
CA LEU A 718 28.50 -9.39 15.31
C LEU A 718 27.20 -10.12 15.66
N LYS A 719 26.04 -9.55 15.32
CA LYS A 719 24.70 -10.00 15.72
C LYS A 719 24.61 -10.29 17.22
N ARG A 720 25.29 -9.46 18.03
CA ARG A 720 25.51 -9.71 19.45
C ARG A 720 24.88 -8.62 20.31
N TRP A 721 24.17 -9.06 21.34
CA TRP A 721 23.59 -8.18 22.35
C TRP A 721 24.46 -8.11 23.58
N SER A 722 24.60 -6.90 24.15
CA SER A 722 25.43 -6.66 25.33
C SER A 722 24.68 -5.78 26.33
N TRP A 723 24.88 -6.03 27.62
CA TRP A 723 24.43 -5.13 28.68
C TRP A 723 25.62 -4.40 29.30
N HIS A 724 25.66 -3.09 29.18
CA HIS A 724 26.71 -2.25 29.75
C HIS A 724 26.27 -1.74 31.11
N ALA A 725 27.17 -1.82 32.10
CA ALA A 725 26.95 -1.20 33.40
C ALA A 725 28.19 -0.46 33.88
N GLN A 726 27.94 0.69 34.50
CA GLN A 726 28.95 1.48 35.16
C GLN A 726 28.46 1.93 36.53
N MET A 727 29.25 1.61 37.55
CA MET A 727 28.98 1.99 38.93
C MET A 727 30.23 2.63 39.54
N ARG A 728 30.05 3.60 40.42
CA ARG A 728 31.16 4.34 41.03
C ARG A 728 30.87 4.72 42.47
N TYR A 729 31.89 4.65 43.31
CA TYR A 729 31.87 5.29 44.62
C TYR A 729 32.07 6.82 44.50
N ILE A 730 31.36 7.60 45.32
CA ILE A 730 31.50 9.06 45.32
C ILE A 730 32.44 9.53 46.45
N LYS A 731 32.18 9.10 47.69
CA LYS A 731 32.91 9.59 48.88
C LYS A 731 33.57 8.48 49.70
N HIS A 732 32.88 7.35 49.86
CA HIS A 732 33.37 6.20 50.59
C HIS A 732 33.39 4.99 49.67
N PRO A 733 34.53 4.28 49.57
CA PRO A 733 34.61 3.10 48.75
C PRO A 733 33.67 2.01 49.27
N SER A 734 32.91 1.40 48.37
CA SER A 734 32.07 0.26 48.69
C SER A 734 32.91 -1.01 48.72
N SER A 735 32.75 -1.83 49.76
CA SER A 735 33.28 -3.20 49.80
C SER A 735 32.30 -4.23 49.24
N GLU A 736 31.21 -3.76 48.62
CA GLU A 736 30.14 -4.62 48.13
C GLU A 736 30.42 -5.16 46.73
N GLU A 737 30.03 -6.42 46.54
CA GLU A 737 29.98 -7.05 45.23
C GLU A 737 28.89 -6.42 44.36
N HIS A 738 29.13 -6.44 43.05
CA HIS A 738 28.21 -5.92 42.04
C HIS A 738 27.65 -7.06 41.22
N GLU A 739 26.50 -6.83 40.61
CA GLU A 739 25.81 -7.81 39.78
C GLU A 739 25.27 -7.14 38.52
N ILE A 740 25.46 -7.78 37.37
CA ILE A 740 24.66 -7.56 36.17
C ILE A 740 23.71 -8.75 36.01
N SER A 741 22.42 -8.45 35.86
CA SER A 741 21.39 -9.44 35.57
C SER A 741 20.56 -9.01 34.37
N VAL A 742 20.34 -9.94 33.42
CA VAL A 742 19.72 -9.70 32.12
C VAL A 742 18.65 -10.77 31.87
N ILE A 743 17.49 -10.34 31.35
CA ILE A 743 16.43 -11.19 30.81
C ILE A 743 16.51 -11.10 29.29
N ALA A 744 16.58 -12.23 28.62
CA ALA A 744 16.70 -12.30 27.16
C ALA A 744 15.76 -13.35 26.57
N VAL A 745 15.36 -13.17 25.32
CA VAL A 745 14.66 -14.17 24.52
C VAL A 745 15.67 -14.98 23.71
N TYR A 746 15.55 -16.31 23.73
CA TYR A 746 16.22 -17.21 22.82
C TYR A 746 15.40 -17.39 21.54
N ASP A 747 15.92 -16.86 20.45
CA ASP A 747 15.20 -16.70 19.18
C ASP A 747 16.04 -17.12 17.96
N PRO A 748 16.39 -18.41 17.82
CA PRO A 748 17.14 -18.95 16.68
C PRO A 748 16.37 -18.83 15.35
N ASP A 749 15.04 -18.81 15.41
CA ASP A 749 14.15 -18.80 14.25
C ASP A 749 13.71 -17.38 13.84
N ASP A 750 14.25 -16.35 14.52
CA ASP A 750 13.93 -14.93 14.33
C ASP A 750 12.42 -14.61 14.41
N GLU A 751 11.67 -15.30 15.27
CA GLU A 751 10.22 -15.11 15.48
C GLU A 751 9.91 -13.80 16.22
N TRP A 752 10.90 -13.22 16.92
CA TRP A 752 10.75 -12.05 17.79
C TRP A 752 11.59 -10.88 17.31
N GLU A 753 10.94 -9.75 17.06
CA GLU A 753 11.63 -8.49 16.80
C GLU A 753 11.87 -7.75 18.11
N VAL A 754 13.15 -7.52 18.41
CA VAL A 754 13.58 -6.73 19.58
C VAL A 754 14.34 -5.51 19.07
N ARG A 755 13.91 -4.32 19.48
CA ARG A 755 14.48 -3.06 19.00
C ARG A 755 14.76 -2.10 20.15
N LEU A 756 15.86 -1.36 20.02
CA LEU A 756 16.24 -0.29 20.94
C LEU A 756 15.71 1.06 20.44
N PHE A 757 15.01 1.77 21.31
CA PHE A 757 14.51 3.12 21.06
C PHE A 757 15.24 4.08 21.98
N ALA A 758 16.09 4.95 21.41
CA ALA A 758 16.91 5.87 22.19
C ALA A 758 16.39 7.31 22.09
N ARG A 759 16.45 8.05 23.20
CA ARG A 759 16.23 9.49 23.24
C ARG A 759 17.34 10.14 24.03
N GLN A 760 18.01 11.09 23.41
CA GLN A 760 19.11 11.84 24.01
C GLN A 760 18.66 13.24 24.42
N SER A 761 19.23 13.78 25.50
CA SER A 761 19.02 15.18 25.87
C SER A 761 19.66 16.13 24.86
N GLN A 762 19.01 17.28 24.62
CA GLN A 762 19.45 18.28 23.63
C GLN A 762 20.66 19.10 24.07
N GLY A 763 21.05 19.02 25.34
CA GLY A 763 22.13 19.82 25.90
C GLY A 763 22.77 19.17 27.12
N LEU A 764 23.80 19.87 27.63
CA LEU A 764 24.48 19.52 28.86
C LEU A 764 23.84 20.25 30.03
N GLU A 765 23.18 19.51 30.91
CA GLU A 765 22.46 20.03 32.07
C GLU A 765 22.88 19.28 33.36
N PRO A 766 22.75 19.90 34.55
CA PRO A 766 23.08 19.23 35.81
C PRO A 766 22.05 18.16 36.21
N ALA A 767 20.87 18.15 35.59
CA ALA A 767 19.80 17.20 35.79
C ALA A 767 19.06 16.96 34.47
N HIS A 768 18.55 15.75 34.25
CA HIS A 768 17.72 15.40 33.10
C HIS A 768 16.59 14.49 33.52
N ASP A 769 15.45 14.65 32.85
CA ASP A 769 14.30 13.75 32.92
C ASP A 769 13.88 13.41 31.48
N LEU A 770 14.06 12.16 31.05
CA LEU A 770 13.81 11.72 29.69
C LEU A 770 12.88 10.50 29.65
N VAL A 771 12.00 10.49 28.64
CA VAL A 771 11.18 9.32 28.29
C VAL A 771 11.58 8.84 26.91
N ALA A 772 12.02 7.59 26.81
CA ALA A 772 12.20 6.88 25.55
C ALA A 772 10.90 6.11 25.22
N ASN A 773 10.23 6.50 24.13
CA ASN A 773 9.02 5.83 23.67
C ASN A 773 9.36 4.82 22.58
N ALA A 774 8.69 3.66 22.61
CA ALA A 774 8.71 2.72 21.48
C ALA A 774 7.64 3.11 20.43
N GLU A 775 7.76 2.56 19.24
CA GLU A 775 6.70 2.61 18.22
C GLU A 775 5.43 1.90 18.73
N ALA A 776 4.25 2.28 18.22
CA ALA A 776 2.93 1.91 18.78
C ALA A 776 2.64 0.40 18.84
N ASP A 777 3.38 -0.40 18.08
CA ASP A 777 3.24 -1.85 17.95
C ASP A 777 4.27 -2.65 18.75
N TYR A 778 5.19 -1.97 19.45
CA TYR A 778 6.15 -2.60 20.35
C TYR A 778 5.69 -2.50 21.80
N LEU A 779 5.80 -3.62 22.52
CA LEU A 779 5.69 -3.62 23.97
C LEU A 779 7.04 -3.20 24.57
N VAL A 780 7.07 -2.10 25.33
CA VAL A 780 8.24 -1.73 26.13
C VAL A 780 8.40 -2.75 27.26
N THR A 781 9.47 -3.53 27.21
CA THR A 781 9.76 -4.60 28.20
C THR A 781 10.76 -4.14 29.26
N GLY A 782 11.58 -3.15 28.95
CA GLY A 782 12.56 -2.57 29.86
C GLY A 782 13.35 -1.45 29.18
N GLY A 783 14.51 -1.14 29.72
CA GLY A 783 15.35 -0.09 29.17
C GLY A 783 16.55 0.23 30.05
N GLY A 784 17.23 1.33 29.74
CA GLY A 784 18.45 1.73 30.40
C GLY A 784 18.76 3.22 30.27
N GLY A 785 19.69 3.68 31.11
CA GLY A 785 20.22 5.03 31.08
C GLY A 785 21.71 5.03 30.79
N ARG A 786 22.15 5.91 29.88
CA ARG A 786 23.55 6.14 29.58
C ARG A 786 23.90 7.61 29.81
N ILE A 787 24.92 7.85 30.63
CA ILE A 787 25.50 9.18 30.85
C ILE A 787 26.82 9.25 30.06
N ASP A 788 26.91 10.16 29.08
CA ASP A 788 28.08 10.25 28.18
C ASP A 788 29.23 11.11 28.72
N ARG A 789 28.93 12.07 29.60
CA ARG A 789 29.94 12.95 30.23
C ARG A 789 29.97 12.75 31.73
N PHE A 790 31.06 12.15 32.18
CA PHE A 790 31.20 11.46 33.47
C PHE A 790 31.74 12.34 34.59
N GLY A 791 31.15 13.52 34.80
CA GLY A 791 31.42 14.22 36.05
C GLY A 791 30.71 13.53 37.22
N TRP A 792 30.15 14.31 38.12
CA TRP A 792 29.49 13.78 39.32
C TRP A 792 28.02 13.43 39.07
N ALA A 793 27.66 12.95 37.88
CA ALA A 793 26.28 12.66 37.51
C ALA A 793 25.97 11.18 37.71
N THR A 794 24.78 10.88 38.24
CA THR A 794 24.33 9.50 38.48
C THR A 794 22.85 9.37 38.14
N LEU A 795 22.39 8.14 37.88
CA LEU A 795 20.97 7.89 37.61
C LEU A 795 20.16 8.00 38.90
N THR A 796 19.04 8.70 38.83
CA THR A 796 18.05 8.79 39.91
C THR A 796 16.83 7.91 39.63
N GLN A 797 16.54 7.65 38.35
CA GLN A 797 15.42 6.80 37.91
C GLN A 797 15.79 6.02 36.64
N CYS A 798 15.31 4.78 36.53
CA CYS A 798 15.48 3.92 35.37
C CYS A 798 14.36 2.85 35.38
N GLY A 799 13.17 3.21 34.87
CA GLY A 799 12.00 2.34 34.93
C GLY A 799 10.73 2.90 34.33
N PHE A 800 9.60 2.26 34.63
CA PHE A 800 8.28 2.70 34.19
C PHE A 800 7.70 3.71 35.17
N GLN A 801 7.20 4.85 34.67
CA GLN A 801 6.58 5.86 35.51
C GLN A 801 5.14 5.43 35.88
N PRO A 802 4.85 5.10 37.15
CA PRO A 802 3.49 4.79 37.56
C PRO A 802 2.60 6.04 37.46
N GLU A 803 1.33 5.85 37.17
CA GLU A 803 0.34 6.92 37.37
C GLU A 803 0.17 7.18 38.87
N PRO A 804 0.13 8.45 39.32
CA PRO A 804 -0.18 8.78 40.71
C PRO A 804 -1.51 8.14 41.11
N ASP A 805 -1.55 7.51 42.29
CA ASP A 805 -2.74 6.89 42.87
C ASP A 805 -3.34 5.70 42.08
N ALA A 806 -2.65 5.21 41.06
CA ALA A 806 -3.10 4.06 40.30
C ALA A 806 -3.00 2.75 41.10
N ALA A 807 -3.90 1.81 40.82
CA ALA A 807 -3.85 0.47 41.42
C ALA A 807 -2.51 -0.23 41.08
N ALA A 808 -2.08 -1.16 41.93
CA ALA A 808 -0.80 -1.88 41.75
C ALA A 808 -0.65 -2.58 40.38
N ASP A 809 -1.76 -2.92 39.74
CA ASP A 809 -1.79 -3.61 38.43
C ASP A 809 -2.19 -2.68 37.27
N ALA A 810 -2.24 -1.36 37.52
CA ALA A 810 -2.53 -0.37 36.49
C ALA A 810 -1.37 -0.24 35.48
N ALA A 811 -1.70 0.07 34.22
CA ALA A 811 -0.68 0.32 33.21
C ALA A 811 0.10 1.61 33.56
N PRO A 812 1.44 1.58 33.51
CA PRO A 812 2.24 2.79 33.69
C PRO A 812 2.09 3.72 32.48
N LYS A 813 2.61 4.94 32.61
CA LYS A 813 2.70 5.85 31.46
C LYS A 813 3.53 5.19 30.33
N PRO A 814 3.13 5.37 29.06
CA PRO A 814 3.87 4.82 27.93
C PRO A 814 5.34 5.26 27.92
N GLY A 815 6.23 4.34 27.56
CA GLY A 815 7.67 4.57 27.43
C GLY A 815 8.49 4.10 28.64
N TYR A 816 9.80 4.27 28.54
CA TYR A 816 10.77 3.97 29.58
C TYR A 816 11.39 5.29 30.08
N TYR A 817 11.24 5.55 31.38
CA TYR A 817 11.64 6.79 32.03
C TYR A 817 13.04 6.66 32.63
N VAL A 818 13.89 7.64 32.35
CA VAL A 818 15.24 7.74 32.90
C VAL A 818 15.46 9.16 33.38
N ALA A 819 15.97 9.27 34.59
CA ALA A 819 16.39 10.55 35.15
C ALA A 819 17.80 10.47 35.71
N SER A 820 18.50 11.59 35.66
CA SER A 820 19.85 11.74 36.19
C SER A 820 20.03 13.09 36.85
N ARG A 821 20.92 13.15 37.84
CA ARG A 821 21.28 14.37 38.55
C ARG A 821 22.73 14.32 38.98
N SER A 822 23.31 15.49 39.24
CA SER A 822 24.61 15.54 39.87
C SER A 822 24.55 15.42 41.40
N CYS A 823 25.50 14.68 41.96
CA CYS A 823 25.56 14.33 43.38
C CYS A 823 26.48 15.23 44.23
N LEU A 824 27.45 15.93 43.63
CA LEU A 824 28.49 16.69 44.37
C LEU A 824 28.73 18.12 43.88
N LYS A 825 28.57 18.39 42.59
CA LYS A 825 28.86 19.66 41.91
C LYS A 825 27.87 19.81 40.77
N ASP A 826 27.56 21.00 40.26
CA ASP A 826 26.70 21.16 39.07
C ASP A 826 27.37 20.64 37.79
N SER A 827 27.59 19.33 37.74
CA SER A 827 28.22 18.62 36.66
C SER A 827 27.23 18.48 35.52
N ARG A 828 27.36 19.35 34.54
CA ARG A 828 26.58 19.28 33.31
C ARG A 828 27.00 18.03 32.52
N HIS A 829 26.02 17.19 32.21
CA HIS A 829 26.20 15.94 31.49
C HIS A 829 25.12 15.79 30.43
N GLN A 830 25.27 14.78 29.56
CA GLN A 830 24.23 14.38 28.62
C GLN A 830 23.64 13.06 29.08
N LEU A 831 22.32 12.92 28.97
CA LEU A 831 21.61 11.69 29.28
C LEU A 831 21.04 11.10 27.99
N THR A 832 21.19 9.79 27.83
CA THR A 832 20.48 9.01 26.82
C THR A 832 19.59 8.00 27.53
N ALA A 833 18.28 8.12 27.34
CA ALA A 833 17.29 7.13 27.74
C ALA A 833 17.11 6.10 26.63
N ILE A 834 17.08 4.81 26.96
CA ILE A 834 16.92 3.71 26.01
C ILE A 834 15.75 2.85 26.47
N ALA A 835 14.78 2.60 25.60
CA ALA A 835 13.71 1.63 25.80
C ALA A 835 13.93 0.40 24.92
N ILE A 836 13.56 -0.77 25.43
CA ILE A 836 13.59 -2.05 24.72
C ILE A 836 12.17 -2.41 24.32
N GLY A 837 11.88 -2.37 23.02
CA GLY A 837 10.61 -2.84 22.48
C GLY A 837 10.69 -4.30 22.07
N LEU A 838 9.63 -5.06 22.39
CA LEU A 838 9.39 -6.43 21.96
C LEU A 838 8.14 -6.51 21.09
N ARG A 839 8.23 -7.23 19.97
CA ARG A 839 7.09 -7.53 19.11
C ARG A 839 7.27 -8.86 18.40
N PRO A 840 6.27 -9.74 18.34
CA PRO A 840 6.37 -10.95 17.53
C PRO A 840 6.29 -10.57 16.04
N ARG A 841 7.15 -11.17 15.21
CA ARG A 841 7.19 -10.88 13.77
C ARG A 841 5.91 -11.28 13.04
N ASN A 842 5.13 -12.21 13.59
CA ASN A 842 3.85 -12.57 13.01
C ASN A 842 2.73 -11.53 13.20
N GLY A 843 2.99 -10.44 13.93
CA GLY A 843 2.03 -9.36 14.16
C GLY A 843 1.05 -9.60 15.31
N THR A 844 1.19 -10.69 16.07
CA THR A 844 0.37 -10.93 17.27
C THR A 844 0.53 -9.77 18.26
N ARG A 845 -0.57 -9.08 18.59
CA ARG A 845 -0.53 -8.01 19.59
C ARG A 845 -0.26 -8.59 20.98
N LEU A 846 0.78 -8.12 21.66
CA LEU A 846 1.06 -8.52 23.04
C LEU A 846 0.11 -7.82 24.01
N VAL A 847 -0.44 -8.58 24.95
CA VAL A 847 -1.27 -8.06 26.04
C VAL A 847 -0.39 -7.98 27.29
N PRO A 848 0.12 -6.78 27.65
CA PRO A 848 1.00 -6.65 28.80
C PRO A 848 0.25 -6.86 30.11
N ARG A 849 0.96 -7.40 31.09
CA ARG A 849 0.55 -7.40 32.50
C ARG A 849 1.59 -6.63 33.29
N TYR A 850 1.16 -5.53 33.89
CA TYR A 850 2.02 -4.73 34.75
C TYR A 850 1.76 -5.08 36.20
N ARG A 851 2.79 -4.94 37.01
CA ARG A 851 2.69 -4.99 38.45
C ARG A 851 3.66 -4.01 39.05
N SER A 852 3.22 -3.26 40.04
CA SER A 852 4.02 -2.26 40.73
C SER A 852 4.01 -2.47 42.23
N GLU A 853 5.15 -2.21 42.85
CA GLU A 853 5.32 -2.21 44.29
C GLU A 853 6.10 -0.97 44.73
N THR A 854 5.53 -0.21 45.66
CA THR A 854 6.11 1.03 46.17
C THR A 854 6.63 0.84 47.59
N ALA A 855 7.94 1.00 47.79
CA ALA A 855 8.51 1.04 49.13
C ALA A 855 8.13 2.32 49.88
N LYS A 856 8.05 2.18 51.21
CA LYS A 856 7.85 3.32 52.11
C LYS A 856 8.97 4.34 51.94
N LYS A 857 8.63 5.61 52.19
CA LYS A 857 9.58 6.72 52.15
C LYS A 857 10.71 6.49 53.16
N ALA A 858 11.94 6.35 52.70
CA ALA A 858 13.13 6.10 53.52
C ALA A 858 14.36 6.79 52.94
N GLY A 859 15.40 7.00 53.76
CA GLY A 859 16.69 7.55 53.30
C GLY A 859 17.37 6.66 52.28
N HIS A 860 17.39 5.35 52.54
CA HIS A 860 17.94 4.31 51.66
C HIS A 860 16.85 3.29 51.30
N PRO A 861 15.87 3.64 50.46
CA PRO A 861 14.80 2.72 50.10
C PRO A 861 15.35 1.56 49.27
N ASP A 862 15.01 0.35 49.70
CA ASP A 862 15.23 -0.92 49.00
C ASP A 862 13.85 -1.53 48.76
N VAL A 863 13.54 -1.81 47.50
CA VAL A 863 12.27 -2.36 47.06
C VAL A 863 12.55 -3.61 46.25
N ARG A 864 11.90 -4.70 46.65
CA ARG A 864 12.00 -6.00 46.00
C ARG A 864 10.61 -6.48 45.73
N MET A 865 10.33 -6.75 44.47
CA MET A 865 9.07 -7.34 44.06
C MET A 865 9.35 -8.73 43.51
N THR A 866 8.73 -9.75 44.09
CA THR A 866 8.81 -11.13 43.61
C THR A 866 7.46 -11.61 43.07
N ARG A 867 7.50 -12.63 42.21
CA ARG A 867 6.32 -13.32 41.69
C ARG A 867 5.44 -13.83 42.84
N ARG A 868 4.12 -13.70 42.72
CA ARG A 868 3.12 -14.26 43.67
C ARG A 868 2.97 -15.76 43.49
N ASP A 869 3.08 -16.23 42.25
CA ASP A 869 2.98 -17.62 41.89
C ASP A 869 3.97 -18.00 40.77
N GLN A 870 4.09 -19.30 40.50
CA GLN A 870 4.96 -19.82 39.45
C GLN A 870 4.39 -19.64 38.04
N SER A 871 3.19 -19.11 37.84
CA SER A 871 2.62 -18.81 36.53
C SER A 871 2.96 -17.39 36.06
N GLU A 872 3.23 -16.47 36.99
CA GLU A 872 3.76 -15.15 36.68
C GLU A 872 5.15 -15.26 36.03
N ARG A 873 5.27 -14.65 34.85
CA ARG A 873 6.52 -14.59 34.06
C ARG A 873 6.78 -13.14 33.69
N TRP A 874 7.89 -12.63 34.18
CA TRP A 874 8.31 -11.24 33.94
C TRP A 874 9.29 -11.21 32.78
N LEU A 875 9.02 -10.33 31.81
CA LEU A 875 9.89 -10.08 30.67
C LEU A 875 10.87 -8.94 30.96
N GLY A 876 10.50 -8.09 31.93
CA GLY A 876 11.36 -7.03 32.40
C GLY A 876 10.73 -6.17 33.47
N GLY A 877 11.36 -5.03 33.72
CA GLY A 877 10.95 -4.10 34.73
C GLY A 877 11.85 -2.87 34.78
N GLY A 878 11.72 -2.14 35.87
CA GLY A 878 12.59 -1.02 36.22
C GLY A 878 12.14 -0.36 37.51
N VAL A 879 12.88 0.66 37.93
CA VAL A 879 12.60 1.38 39.17
C VAL A 879 12.56 2.89 38.97
N CYS A 880 11.56 3.52 39.57
CA CYS A 880 11.41 4.97 39.63
C CYS A 880 11.41 5.43 41.08
N ALA A 881 12.42 6.21 41.48
CA ALA A 881 12.35 6.99 42.71
C ALA A 881 11.41 8.19 42.49
N HIS A 882 10.55 8.52 43.45
CA HIS A 882 9.63 9.64 43.28
C HIS A 882 10.41 10.98 43.19
N PRO A 883 10.00 11.91 42.30
CA PRO A 883 10.88 12.94 41.72
C PRO A 883 11.40 14.03 42.68
N ASN A 884 10.93 14.08 43.93
CA ASN A 884 11.17 15.22 44.82
C ASN A 884 12.32 15.01 45.83
N GLY A 885 13.28 14.12 45.57
CA GLY A 885 14.42 13.92 46.48
C GLY A 885 15.76 13.70 45.79
N ASP A 886 16.84 13.89 46.57
CA ASP A 886 18.24 13.76 46.17
C ASP A 886 18.77 12.35 46.42
N ASN A 887 17.99 11.36 45.99
CA ASN A 887 18.38 9.96 46.05
C ASN A 887 18.85 9.47 44.68
N PHE A 888 19.91 8.67 44.72
CA PHE A 888 20.58 8.15 43.56
C PHE A 888 20.54 6.64 43.57
N LEU A 889 20.31 6.03 42.41
CA LEU A 889 20.20 4.58 42.29
C LEU A 889 21.54 3.93 42.64
N VAL A 890 21.47 2.88 43.46
CA VAL A 890 22.58 1.93 43.67
C VAL A 890 22.28 0.58 43.02
N GLY A 891 21.07 0.42 42.48
CA GLY A 891 20.72 -0.72 41.65
C GLY A 891 19.30 -0.66 41.10
N SER A 892 19.14 -1.24 39.92
CA SER A 892 17.85 -1.64 39.33
C SER A 892 18.14 -2.83 38.46
N CYS A 893 17.74 -4.04 38.85
CA CYS A 893 17.97 -5.23 38.03
C CYS A 893 17.00 -6.37 38.35
N PRO A 894 16.87 -7.36 37.44
CA PRO A 894 16.12 -8.58 37.68
C PRO A 894 16.65 -9.36 38.89
N ILE A 895 15.74 -9.99 39.65
CA ILE A 895 16.09 -11.02 40.63
C ILE A 895 16.04 -12.37 39.92
N VAL A 896 17.20 -13.03 39.77
CA VAL A 896 17.32 -14.31 39.09
C VAL A 896 17.50 -15.42 40.13
N ASP A 897 16.61 -16.42 40.09
CA ASP A 897 16.75 -17.66 40.86
C ASP A 897 17.33 -18.74 39.95
N GLY A 898 18.36 -19.44 40.40
CA GLY A 898 19.37 -20.11 39.55
C GLY A 898 18.83 -20.95 38.40
N ALA A 899 17.72 -21.67 38.59
CA ALA A 899 17.08 -22.51 37.56
C ALA A 899 15.72 -21.99 37.05
N ASP A 900 15.10 -21.02 37.72
CA ASP A 900 13.69 -20.67 37.57
C ASP A 900 13.43 -19.39 36.75
N GLY A 901 14.48 -18.81 36.19
CA GLY A 901 14.42 -17.54 35.46
C GLY A 901 14.27 -16.34 36.39
N ALA A 902 13.75 -15.23 35.88
CA ALA A 902 13.53 -14.02 36.66
C ALA A 902 12.32 -14.22 37.58
N ILE A 903 12.57 -14.21 38.89
CA ILE A 903 11.53 -14.35 39.91
C ILE A 903 11.00 -13.01 40.40
N GLY A 904 11.58 -11.90 39.95
CA GLY A 904 11.23 -10.57 40.43
C GLY A 904 12.16 -9.48 39.92
N TRP A 905 12.05 -8.31 40.56
CA TRP A 905 12.88 -7.15 40.29
C TRP A 905 13.29 -6.48 41.61
N LYS A 906 14.54 -6.05 41.71
CA LYS A 906 15.04 -5.28 42.85
C LYS A 906 15.46 -3.89 42.40
N GLY A 907 15.17 -2.91 43.22
CA GLY A 907 15.61 -1.54 43.04
C GLY A 907 16.04 -0.96 44.37
N ALA A 908 17.14 -0.22 44.37
CA ALA A 908 17.67 0.40 45.57
C ALA A 908 18.24 1.78 45.26
N SER A 909 18.06 2.71 46.19
CA SER A 909 18.68 4.03 46.14
C SER A 909 19.21 4.42 47.50
N LYS A 910 20.08 5.43 47.52
CA LYS A 910 20.51 6.09 48.74
C LYS A 910 20.67 7.58 48.52
N ASP A 911 20.58 8.32 49.62
CA ASP A 911 20.96 9.72 49.65
C ASP A 911 22.48 9.88 49.48
N HIS A 912 22.91 11.12 49.23
CA HIS A 912 24.32 11.45 49.15
C HIS A 912 24.80 12.20 50.40
N GLU A 913 24.85 13.54 50.38
CA GLU A 913 25.33 14.33 51.52
C GLU A 913 24.22 14.73 52.50
N LYS A 914 23.04 15.04 51.96
CA LYS A 914 21.88 15.45 52.76
C LYS A 914 20.94 14.27 52.85
N ALA A 915 20.58 13.90 54.08
CA ALA A 915 19.59 12.86 54.30
C ALA A 915 18.29 13.23 53.58
N CYS A 916 17.87 12.37 52.65
CA CYS A 916 16.69 12.60 51.84
C CYS A 916 15.83 11.35 51.83
N ALA A 917 14.62 11.45 52.37
CA ALA A 917 13.70 10.33 52.33
C ALA A 917 12.91 10.36 51.01
N VAL A 918 12.96 9.28 50.22
CA VAL A 918 12.14 9.11 49.00
C VAL A 918 11.40 7.79 49.04
N SER A 919 10.27 7.70 48.32
CA SER A 919 9.67 6.42 47.97
C SER A 919 10.25 5.93 46.65
N MET A 920 10.28 4.62 46.46
CA MET A 920 10.68 3.98 45.20
C MET A 920 9.60 3.02 44.76
N THR A 921 9.27 3.06 43.47
CA THR A 921 8.33 2.13 42.85
C THR A 921 9.07 1.25 41.87
N VAL A 922 9.03 -0.06 42.09
CA VAL A 922 9.43 -1.07 41.11
C VAL A 922 8.21 -1.42 40.28
N THR A 923 8.36 -1.49 38.97
CA THR A 923 7.33 -1.94 38.05
C THR A 923 7.90 -3.05 37.18
N THR A 924 7.22 -4.20 37.10
CA THR A 924 7.54 -5.27 36.14
C THR A 924 6.49 -5.37 35.07
N VAL A 925 6.88 -5.97 33.94
CA VAL A 925 6.02 -6.24 32.81
C VAL A 925 6.12 -7.71 32.39
N GLY A 926 4.98 -8.36 32.25
CA GLY A 926 4.80 -9.69 31.68
C GLY A 926 3.85 -9.64 30.47
N VAL A 927 3.52 -10.80 29.90
CA VAL A 927 2.54 -10.94 28.82
C VAL A 927 1.49 -11.99 29.16
N ALA A 928 0.23 -11.73 28.81
CA ALA A 928 -0.91 -12.60 29.15
C ALA A 928 -1.25 -13.63 28.07
N ASN A 929 -0.97 -13.31 26.80
CA ASN A 929 -1.51 -14.02 25.63
C ASN A 929 -0.44 -14.77 24.84
N VAL A 930 0.72 -15.00 25.44
CA VAL A 930 1.84 -15.75 24.86
C VAL A 930 2.34 -16.74 25.90
N GLU A 931 2.61 -17.96 25.46
CA GLU A 931 3.26 -18.97 26.29
C GLU A 931 4.72 -18.56 26.53
N VAL A 932 5.08 -18.28 27.79
CA VAL A 932 6.44 -17.96 28.21
C VAL A 932 7.08 -19.18 28.83
N VAL A 933 8.12 -19.71 28.18
CA VAL A 933 8.83 -20.93 28.60
C VAL A 933 10.25 -20.56 29.02
N ASN A 934 10.70 -21.05 30.17
CA ASN A 934 12.08 -20.87 30.59
C ASN A 934 13.01 -21.72 29.70
N HIS A 935 14.00 -21.09 29.09
CA HIS A 935 15.05 -21.76 28.33
C HIS A 935 16.33 -21.78 29.16
N LYS A 936 17.00 -22.94 29.19
CA LYS A 936 18.27 -23.08 29.89
C LYS A 936 19.39 -22.79 28.90
N PRO A 937 20.19 -21.73 29.10
CA PRO A 937 21.24 -21.39 28.16
C PRO A 937 22.30 -22.50 28.07
N GLU A 938 22.62 -22.91 26.84
CA GLU A 938 23.65 -23.93 26.55
C GLU A 938 25.07 -23.38 26.76
N ALA A 939 25.25 -22.08 26.51
CA ALA A 939 26.51 -21.37 26.70
C ALA A 939 26.37 -20.30 27.80
N GLN A 940 27.43 -20.12 28.59
CA GLN A 940 27.49 -19.04 29.57
C GLN A 940 27.74 -17.71 28.86
N ALA A 941 27.09 -16.64 29.34
CA ALA A 941 27.42 -15.28 28.92
C ALA A 941 28.88 -14.94 29.27
N GLN A 942 29.56 -14.26 28.36
CA GLN A 942 30.96 -13.92 28.53
C GLN A 942 31.09 -12.48 29.02
N PRO A 943 31.77 -12.23 30.16
CA PRO A 943 32.15 -10.88 30.51
C PRO A 943 33.27 -10.42 29.59
N HIS A 944 33.24 -9.16 29.18
CA HIS A 944 34.42 -8.50 28.65
C HIS A 944 34.58 -7.14 29.32
N ASP A 945 35.83 -6.76 29.54
CA ASP A 945 36.15 -5.39 29.93
C ASP A 945 35.89 -4.51 28.72
N ASP A 946 34.95 -3.58 28.83
CA ASP A 946 34.65 -2.61 27.78
C ASP A 946 35.90 -1.73 27.57
N PRO A 947 36.68 -1.95 26.50
CA PRO A 947 37.99 -1.34 26.32
C PRO A 947 37.87 0.04 25.68
N SER A 948 36.67 0.66 25.66
CA SER A 948 36.53 2.07 25.31
C SER A 948 37.20 2.92 26.41
N GLN A 949 38.52 2.99 26.30
CA GLN A 949 39.46 3.54 27.28
C GLN A 949 39.10 4.99 27.58
N PHE A 950 39.08 5.32 28.87
CA PHE A 950 38.59 6.57 29.43
C PHE A 950 39.62 7.15 30.42
N CYS A 951 39.97 8.43 30.31
CA CYS A 951 40.87 9.07 31.27
C CYS A 951 40.10 9.30 32.57
N LEU A 952 40.37 8.45 33.57
CA LEU A 952 39.81 8.55 34.93
C LEU A 952 39.97 9.95 35.54
N ASN A 953 40.98 10.73 35.10
CA ASN A 953 41.22 12.08 35.59
C ASN A 953 40.37 13.17 34.92
N CYS A 954 39.95 13.04 33.66
CA CYS A 954 39.35 14.16 32.93
C CYS A 954 38.01 13.90 32.26
N GLY A 955 37.53 12.66 32.17
CA GLY A 955 36.25 12.46 31.52
C GLY A 955 36.29 12.18 30.02
N HIS A 956 37.48 12.13 29.40
CA HIS A 956 37.59 12.03 27.94
C HIS A 956 37.34 10.61 27.44
N VAL A 957 36.53 10.49 26.37
CA VAL A 957 36.28 9.28 25.59
C VAL A 957 36.77 9.55 24.16
N GLY A 958 37.85 8.89 23.74
CA GLY A 958 38.44 9.09 22.41
C GLY A 958 39.55 8.07 22.09
N PRO A 959 40.01 7.96 20.84
CA PRO A 959 41.12 7.08 20.46
C PRO A 959 42.40 7.53 21.16
N TRP A 960 43.08 6.60 21.84
CA TRP A 960 44.29 6.88 22.62
C TRP A 960 45.52 6.84 21.74
N LEU A 961 46.44 7.77 21.95
CA LEU A 961 47.79 7.66 21.37
C LEU A 961 48.56 6.59 22.14
N THR A 962 48.70 5.41 21.54
CA THR A 962 49.60 4.37 22.04
C THR A 962 51.05 4.81 21.85
N HIS A 963 51.71 5.17 22.94
CA HIS A 963 53.17 5.37 22.94
C HIS A 963 53.84 4.11 23.46
N LYS A 964 54.50 3.35 22.57
CA LYS A 964 55.48 2.35 22.98
C LYS A 964 56.76 3.09 23.40
N LEU A 965 57.03 3.16 24.69
CA LEU A 965 58.32 3.66 25.19
C LEU A 965 59.43 2.69 24.76
N PRO A 966 60.52 3.16 24.13
CA PRO A 966 61.65 2.30 23.83
C PRO A 966 62.30 1.85 25.15
N LYS A 967 62.40 0.53 25.30
CA LYS A 967 63.06 -0.22 26.38
C LYS A 967 64.05 0.59 27.22
N LEU A 968 63.73 0.77 28.49
CA LEU A 968 64.72 0.94 29.55
C LEU A 968 64.22 0.20 30.79
N ILE A 969 64.86 -0.96 31.01
CA ILE A 969 64.82 -1.84 32.20
C ILE A 969 63.72 -2.93 32.15
N ALA A 970 64.16 -4.14 32.47
CA ALA A 970 63.56 -5.44 32.17
C ALA A 970 62.30 -5.78 33.00
N GLU A 971 61.49 -6.67 32.40
CA GLU A 971 60.38 -7.43 33.01
C GLU A 971 59.05 -6.67 33.28
N GLN A 972 58.42 -6.19 32.20
CA GLN A 972 56.98 -6.28 31.88
C GLN A 972 56.68 -5.32 30.72
N GLU A 973 56.12 -5.80 29.60
CA GLU A 973 55.58 -4.89 28.56
C GLU A 973 54.34 -4.18 29.14
N GLN A 974 54.50 -2.92 29.55
CA GLN A 974 53.39 -2.07 29.95
C GLN A 974 53.05 -1.14 28.79
N THR A 975 51.81 -1.25 28.29
CA THR A 975 51.30 -0.34 27.26
C THR A 975 50.72 0.87 27.96
N LEU A 976 51.44 2.00 27.93
CA LEU A 976 50.95 3.26 28.48
C LEU A 976 50.09 3.98 27.45
N PHE A 977 48.88 4.36 27.85
CA PHE A 977 47.94 5.11 27.02
C PHE A 977 47.96 6.58 27.45
N LEU A 978 48.25 7.51 26.52
CA LEU A 978 48.20 8.94 26.79
C LEU A 978 46.83 9.50 26.42
N CYS A 979 46.14 10.11 27.39
CA CYS A 979 44.93 10.85 27.09
C CYS A 979 45.29 12.21 26.49
N ALA A 980 44.75 12.50 25.30
CA ALA A 980 45.01 13.74 24.57
C ALA A 980 44.58 15.01 25.33
N GLU A 981 43.52 14.91 26.14
CA GLU A 981 42.94 16.06 26.85
C GLU A 981 43.62 16.34 28.20
N CYS A 982 43.88 15.29 28.99
CA CYS A 982 44.46 15.43 30.34
C CYS A 982 45.99 15.31 30.35
N ARG A 983 46.61 14.94 29.21
CA ARG A 983 48.04 14.61 29.07
C ARG A 983 48.57 13.68 30.15
N THR A 984 47.70 12.87 30.75
CA THR A 984 48.07 11.91 31.78
C THR A 984 48.26 10.55 31.14
N PHE A 985 49.36 9.88 31.49
CA PHE A 985 49.59 8.50 31.13
C PHE A 985 48.77 7.59 32.05
N VAL A 986 47.99 6.69 31.45
CA VAL A 986 47.28 5.62 32.13
C VAL A 986 48.01 4.32 31.83
N ARG A 987 48.28 3.55 32.88
CA ARG A 987 49.04 2.29 32.83
C ARG A 987 48.20 1.14 32.31
#